data_AF-A0A938WTD5-F1
#
_entry.id   AF-A0A938WTD5-F1
#
_cell.length_a   1.000
_cell.length_b   1.000
_cell.length_c   1.000
_cell.angle_alpha   90.00
_cell.angle_beta   90.00
_cell.angle_gamma   90.00
#
_symmetry.space_group_name_H-M   'P 1'
#
loop_
_entity.id
_entity.type
_entity.pdbx_description
1 polymer ?
#
loop_
_entity_poly.entity_id
_entity_poly.type
_entity_poly.pdbx_seq_one_letter_code
_entity_poly.pdbx_strand_id
1 'polypeptide(L)'
;MKRKFFSALLLMTLSVASVGMFVSCKDYDDDINGVRDDVTNLRSELTGTLTELQNELDQVTTDLDGRIAAAIEGKADQSYVDELNAQRIAAENRIQEQIDAINDALANLDAGEIQEAMETLAAVTGRVEGVENRIGVVEKSLQIQQAALQGFLEDIQNAGFENAEELIAAVTNAQSAISAIQDKLDTTSDDVETLKGLMGDAEDALARLNSTVKGLQSQIDALRAYVDRILSSLVFAPDFYYGGIEAMEATTINYTPVLLKNDSPADKPLATGETWTSASAAASLTPDVVASYHMNPSYFDVNKIQSMSVVSGDKEYIQLGDTRAAESNPTVVDKSWLNSKDGMLNVTLNLDASKIKDDKEHVTVLAVQAHFNDKDGKDTTVTSDYAAVAKSTITNVKIADAKKDGNTSCTANNLFHIYTTAQQAISNNYTHELVYNDADGEDLMEIVRAHFVRNNAASEQEMDDVSKYGMKWEFAESHYTAGDNKTSESAHIYLKGNRVIACTVDANGKPQPGNQDRSTLERRPMVRVTLVDTTKTTNNIVAVGFIKFRITEKEAEPADAINIDFNGDGYDLSCTDYNFTQTWAQVEAQVLSKLNMSKEEFEQNYTVEKISGSQTNCQLYAHDAQGKPVQSTEYGTITEKVDDQNHETTVLSWDITAAEIYAAVWDAAKGEYKSGVNLETGVKFVPTNKLNPEVYVWFHTGVITTPTASLSNEDKIKENWAAINGQMGSGYAEIHNNVEVVGQPNADDEFSQDILATFVGNDITLSVTGSNAFKTGLDYTFRFIISDAYATQTGQSGTKYTMTISNDGQTLYANYNGRREAVAKLGVEFDDVTSKQGINSVVQYQKLQGVDNTPGFAEDLLNAVSHTDIAKTVTATVGIYAINGCDMELPIANNTFDIKFLRPLDVTGADAVTFTDAVTGGNKKDMDELVDFLDWRDLWESPTWVDYYGVTAIAADVDGITTTLNGGTLGQTLLSDVTDAVSFEYKPTGATSNYGGKDFGYLYYGNNGSVTATFQIRVPLTITYDWGKITTAYVDITVQPTQANRAARR
;
A
#
# COMPACT_ATOMS: atom_id res chain seq x y z
N MET A 1 -13.04 16.52 2.87
CA MET A 1 -13.36 16.52 1.43
C MET A 1 -13.72 17.89 0.84
N LYS A 2 -14.54 18.75 1.49
CA LYS A 2 -15.09 20.00 0.87
C LYS A 2 -14.11 21.15 0.52
N ARG A 3 -12.79 21.03 0.74
CA ARG A 3 -11.83 22.15 0.53
C ARG A 3 -10.75 21.92 -0.52
N LYS A 4 -10.50 20.68 -0.96
CA LYS A 4 -9.42 20.40 -1.92
C LYS A 4 -9.86 20.50 -3.39
N PHE A 5 -11.13 20.22 -3.69
CA PHE A 5 -11.68 20.36 -5.04
C PHE A 5 -11.85 21.81 -5.52
N PHE A 6 -12.03 22.77 -4.60
CA PHE A 6 -12.26 24.18 -4.96
C PHE A 6 -10.99 25.00 -5.25
N SER A 7 -9.81 24.54 -4.82
CA SER A 7 -8.56 25.28 -5.04
C SER A 7 -8.00 25.15 -6.46
N ALA A 8 -8.43 24.14 -7.23
CA ALA A 8 -8.04 23.99 -8.63
C ALA A 8 -8.80 24.95 -9.58
N LEU A 9 -9.99 25.41 -9.17
CA LEU A 9 -10.85 26.30 -9.98
C LEU A 9 -10.28 27.73 -10.11
N LEU A 10 -9.42 28.17 -9.20
CA LEU A 10 -8.86 29.53 -9.21
C LEU A 10 -7.57 29.65 -10.05
N LEU A 11 -6.98 28.54 -10.48
CA LEU A 11 -5.75 28.50 -11.27
C LEU A 11 -5.98 28.35 -12.79
N MET A 12 -7.19 27.94 -13.21
CA MET A 12 -7.52 27.73 -14.63
C MET A 12 -8.15 28.93 -15.36
N THR A 13 -8.09 30.14 -14.77
CA THR A 13 -8.61 31.36 -15.40
C THR A 13 -7.55 32.42 -15.75
N LEU A 14 -6.25 32.13 -15.58
CA LEU A 14 -5.19 33.00 -16.10
C LEU A 14 -4.58 32.47 -17.40
N SER A 15 -4.70 33.31 -18.41
CA SER A 15 -3.99 33.36 -19.68
C SER A 15 -2.56 32.81 -19.67
N VAL A 16 -2.25 32.01 -20.70
CA VAL A 16 -0.95 31.86 -21.37
C VAL A 16 0.26 32.36 -20.58
N ALA A 17 1.03 31.42 -20.01
CA ALA A 17 2.40 31.50 -19.47
C ALA A 17 2.51 31.14 -17.97
N SER A 18 2.70 29.85 -17.68
CA SER A 18 3.72 29.34 -16.72
C SER A 18 3.54 27.83 -16.54
N VAL A 19 4.55 27.06 -16.96
CA VAL A 19 4.71 25.63 -16.71
C VAL A 19 5.06 25.45 -15.23
N GLY A 20 4.26 24.69 -14.47
CA GLY A 20 4.57 24.38 -13.08
C GLY A 20 3.41 23.70 -12.33
N MET A 21 3.58 22.40 -12.09
CA MET A 21 2.77 21.53 -11.21
C MET A 21 1.40 21.10 -11.74
N PHE A 22 1.40 20.14 -12.67
CA PHE A 22 0.27 19.24 -12.84
C PHE A 22 0.38 18.13 -11.78
N VAL A 23 -0.69 17.94 -10.99
CA VAL A 23 -0.82 16.83 -10.04
C VAL A 23 -1.08 15.57 -10.86
N SER A 24 -0.32 14.50 -10.60
CA SER A 24 -0.41 13.23 -11.34
C SER A 24 -1.81 12.64 -11.26
N CYS A 25 -2.34 12.14 -12.39
CA CYS A 25 -3.63 11.44 -12.46
C CYS A 25 -3.77 10.26 -11.48
N LYS A 26 -2.64 9.74 -10.98
CA LYS A 26 -2.59 8.69 -9.95
C LYS A 26 -3.28 9.07 -8.64
N ASP A 27 -3.31 10.36 -8.28
CA ASP A 27 -3.95 10.81 -7.04
C ASP A 27 -5.50 10.78 -7.13
N TYR A 28 -6.08 10.78 -8.34
CA TYR A 28 -7.54 10.75 -8.53
C TYR A 28 -8.10 9.33 -8.57
N ASP A 29 -7.31 8.33 -8.98
CA ASP A 29 -7.71 6.93 -8.95
C ASP A 29 -7.98 6.45 -7.52
N ASP A 30 -7.14 6.88 -6.56
CA ASP A 30 -7.31 6.54 -5.14
C ASP A 30 -8.59 7.18 -4.56
N ASP A 31 -8.91 8.42 -4.94
CA ASP A 31 -10.15 9.10 -4.52
C ASP A 31 -11.40 8.44 -5.13
N ILE A 32 -11.35 8.03 -6.40
CA ILE A 32 -12.45 7.34 -7.11
C ILE A 32 -12.67 5.93 -6.55
N ASN A 33 -11.58 5.20 -6.27
CA ASN A 33 -11.63 3.89 -5.64
C ASN A 33 -12.16 4.00 -4.20
N GLY A 34 -11.76 5.04 -3.46
CA GLY A 34 -12.30 5.33 -2.13
C GLY A 34 -13.82 5.55 -2.13
N VAL A 35 -14.35 6.32 -3.09
CA VAL A 35 -15.82 6.51 -3.22
C VAL A 35 -16.53 5.22 -3.63
N ARG A 36 -15.92 4.39 -4.49
CA ARG A 36 -16.46 3.07 -4.87
C ARG A 36 -16.54 2.14 -3.65
N ASP A 37 -15.49 2.14 -2.83
CA ASP A 37 -15.42 1.33 -1.62
C ASP A 37 -16.44 1.81 -0.60
N ASP A 38 -16.60 3.12 -0.42
CA ASP A 38 -17.60 3.71 0.47
C ASP A 38 -19.04 3.33 0.05
N VAL A 39 -19.38 3.41 -1.24
CA VAL A 39 -20.71 3.00 -1.76
C VAL A 39 -20.94 1.50 -1.57
N THR A 40 -19.91 0.68 -1.80
CA THR A 40 -19.98 -0.78 -1.62
C THR A 40 -20.18 -1.15 -0.15
N ASN A 41 -19.45 -0.49 0.75
CA ASN A 41 -19.55 -0.67 2.18
C ASN A 41 -20.92 -0.24 2.71
N LEU A 42 -21.43 0.93 2.28
CA LEU A 42 -22.74 1.43 2.70
C LEU A 42 -23.88 0.50 2.26
N ARG A 43 -23.76 -0.09 1.06
CA ARG A 43 -24.71 -1.11 0.57
C ARG A 43 -24.65 -2.38 1.40
N SER A 44 -23.46 -2.84 1.74
CA SER A 44 -23.25 -4.02 2.59
C SER A 44 -23.85 -3.81 3.98
N GLU A 45 -23.66 -2.63 4.57
CA GLU A 45 -24.24 -2.26 5.87
C GLU A 45 -25.77 -2.21 5.81
N LEU A 46 -26.37 -1.51 4.83
CA LEU A 46 -27.82 -1.45 4.65
C LEU A 46 -28.44 -2.84 4.43
N THR A 47 -27.78 -3.71 3.68
CA THR A 47 -28.22 -5.10 3.44
C THR A 47 -28.14 -5.95 4.72
N GLY A 48 -27.09 -5.75 5.52
CA GLY A 48 -26.96 -6.37 6.84
C GLY A 48 -28.09 -5.96 7.78
N THR A 49 -28.34 -4.66 7.90
CA THR A 49 -29.44 -4.12 8.73
C THR A 49 -30.81 -4.57 8.23
N LEU A 50 -31.03 -4.63 6.90
CA LEU A 50 -32.26 -5.18 6.33
C LEU A 50 -32.49 -6.63 6.77
N THR A 51 -31.43 -7.45 6.73
CA THR A 51 -31.49 -8.86 7.14
C THR A 51 -31.79 -8.99 8.64
N GLU A 52 -31.17 -8.16 9.48
CA GLU A 52 -31.43 -8.13 10.92
C GLU A 52 -32.87 -7.75 11.24
N LEU A 53 -33.41 -6.71 10.60
CA LEU A 53 -34.80 -6.28 10.79
C LEU A 53 -35.81 -7.31 10.27
N GLN A 54 -35.51 -7.99 9.16
CA GLN A 54 -36.32 -9.10 8.66
C GLN A 54 -36.36 -10.26 9.67
N ASN A 55 -35.21 -10.64 10.24
CA ASN A 55 -35.14 -11.65 11.28
C ASN A 55 -35.89 -11.22 12.55
N GLU A 56 -35.78 -9.95 12.95
CA GLU A 56 -36.50 -9.40 14.10
C GLU A 56 -38.02 -9.42 13.87
N LEU A 57 -38.48 -9.03 12.68
CA LEU A 57 -39.90 -9.11 12.29
C LEU A 57 -40.42 -10.54 12.39
N ASP A 58 -39.69 -11.51 11.83
CA ASP A 58 -40.06 -12.93 11.86
C ASP A 58 -40.12 -13.45 13.30
N GLN A 59 -39.15 -13.08 14.13
CA GLN A 59 -39.06 -13.54 15.51
C GLN A 59 -40.14 -12.94 16.40
N VAL A 60 -40.40 -11.64 16.29
CA VAL A 60 -41.48 -10.95 17.02
C VAL A 60 -42.85 -11.49 16.60
N THR A 61 -43.06 -11.71 15.31
CA THR A 61 -44.31 -12.28 14.79
C THR A 61 -44.52 -13.70 15.33
N THR A 62 -43.47 -14.54 15.31
CA THR A 62 -43.51 -15.91 15.82
C THR A 62 -43.80 -15.97 17.33
N ASP A 63 -43.14 -15.11 18.13
CA ASP A 63 -43.36 -15.07 19.59
C ASP A 63 -44.78 -14.63 19.92
N LEU A 64 -45.26 -13.56 19.27
CA LEU A 64 -46.62 -13.05 19.50
C LEU A 64 -47.69 -14.02 19.01
N ASP A 65 -47.49 -14.70 17.88
CA ASP A 65 -48.38 -15.76 17.41
C ASP A 65 -48.43 -16.95 18.38
N GLY A 66 -47.27 -17.35 18.93
CA GLY A 66 -47.20 -18.37 19.97
C GLY A 66 -47.97 -17.97 21.23
N ARG A 67 -47.83 -16.72 21.66
CA ARG A 67 -48.55 -16.17 22.83
C ARG A 67 -50.05 -16.05 22.58
N ILE A 68 -50.47 -15.65 21.38
CA ILE A 68 -51.88 -15.61 20.98
C ILE A 68 -52.47 -17.02 20.98
N ALA A 69 -51.76 -18.01 20.41
CA ALA A 69 -52.19 -19.41 20.39
C ALA A 69 -52.34 -19.97 21.80
N ALA A 70 -51.36 -19.73 22.69
CA ALA A 70 -51.42 -20.15 24.09
C ALA A 70 -52.57 -19.48 24.86
N ALA A 71 -52.84 -18.20 24.59
CA ALA A 71 -53.96 -17.47 25.20
C ALA A 71 -55.33 -18.02 24.75
N ILE A 72 -55.47 -18.39 23.47
CA ILE A 72 -56.68 -19.02 22.94
C ILE A 72 -56.88 -20.42 23.53
N GLU A 73 -55.83 -21.24 23.59
CA GLU A 73 -55.88 -22.61 24.13
C GLU A 73 -56.18 -22.62 25.64
N GLY A 74 -55.66 -21.63 26.37
CA GLY A 74 -55.94 -21.38 27.79
C GLY A 74 -57.33 -20.79 28.09
N LYS A 75 -58.17 -20.53 27.08
CA LYS A 75 -59.49 -19.88 27.20
C LYS A 75 -59.45 -18.50 27.87
N ALA A 76 -58.43 -17.70 27.58
CA ALA A 76 -58.36 -16.32 28.04
C ALA A 76 -59.53 -15.48 27.48
N ASP A 77 -59.88 -14.39 28.16
CA ASP A 77 -60.96 -13.48 27.72
C ASP A 77 -60.63 -12.84 26.37
N GLN A 78 -61.65 -12.66 25.51
CA GLN A 78 -61.48 -12.17 24.13
C GLN A 78 -60.74 -10.82 24.07
N SER A 79 -60.95 -9.95 25.06
CA SER A 79 -60.26 -8.66 25.18
C SER A 79 -58.74 -8.78 25.25
N TYR A 80 -58.21 -9.85 25.87
CA TYR A 80 -56.77 -10.07 26.01
C TYR A 80 -56.15 -10.62 24.72
N VAL A 81 -56.89 -11.47 24.01
CA VAL A 81 -56.49 -11.98 22.68
C VAL A 81 -56.52 -10.85 21.64
N ASP A 82 -57.52 -9.97 21.69
CA ASP A 82 -57.61 -8.80 20.81
C ASP A 82 -56.47 -7.80 21.07
N GLU A 83 -56.05 -7.63 22.33
CA GLU A 83 -54.93 -6.78 22.72
C GLU A 83 -53.58 -7.32 22.22
N LEU A 84 -53.35 -8.64 22.32
CA LEU A 84 -52.16 -9.28 21.75
C LEU A 84 -52.13 -9.21 20.21
N ASN A 85 -53.28 -9.38 19.54
CA ASN A 85 -53.38 -9.20 18.09
C ASN A 85 -53.08 -7.75 17.67
N ALA A 86 -53.57 -6.76 18.44
CA ALA A 86 -53.27 -5.37 18.18
C ALA A 86 -51.78 -5.06 18.36
N GLN A 87 -51.12 -5.67 19.35
CA GLN A 87 -49.67 -5.56 19.56
C GLN A 87 -48.88 -6.19 18.40
N ARG A 88 -49.32 -7.35 17.89
CA ARG A 88 -48.69 -8.01 16.73
C ARG A 88 -48.77 -7.14 15.48
N ILE A 89 -49.96 -6.67 15.12
CA ILE A 89 -50.17 -5.80 13.94
C ILE A 89 -49.37 -4.49 14.07
N ALA A 90 -49.28 -3.92 15.27
CA ALA A 90 -48.51 -2.70 15.49
C ALA A 90 -47.00 -2.93 15.35
N ALA A 91 -46.48 -4.07 15.82
CA ALA A 91 -45.07 -4.44 15.68
C ALA A 91 -44.71 -4.78 14.22
N GLU A 92 -45.56 -5.55 13.55
CA GLU A 92 -45.44 -5.90 12.13
C GLU A 92 -45.37 -4.64 11.26
N ASN A 93 -46.34 -3.73 11.40
CA ASN A 93 -46.36 -2.47 10.63
C ASN A 93 -45.12 -1.61 10.91
N ARG A 94 -44.66 -1.54 12.17
CA ARG A 94 -43.50 -0.71 12.55
C ARG A 94 -42.21 -1.19 11.89
N ILE A 95 -41.94 -2.50 11.94
CA ILE A 95 -40.71 -3.06 11.37
C ILE A 95 -40.81 -3.10 9.83
N GLN A 96 -42.01 -3.35 9.29
CA GLN A 96 -42.24 -3.30 7.85
C GLN A 96 -42.02 -1.89 7.27
N GLU A 97 -42.44 -0.83 7.95
CA GLU A 97 -42.14 0.55 7.53
C GLU A 97 -40.62 0.85 7.49
N GLN A 98 -39.84 0.24 8.38
CA GLN A 98 -38.37 0.37 8.39
C GLN A 98 -37.72 -0.43 7.26
N ILE A 99 -38.21 -1.65 7.01
CA ILE A 99 -37.80 -2.48 5.88
C ILE A 99 -38.08 -1.76 4.55
N ASP A 100 -39.26 -1.15 4.40
CA ASP A 100 -39.65 -0.41 3.20
C ASP A 100 -38.76 0.82 2.99
N ALA A 101 -38.41 1.55 4.06
CA ALA A 101 -37.49 2.69 3.97
C ALA A 101 -36.04 2.29 3.58
N ILE A 102 -35.54 1.14 4.08
CA ILE A 102 -34.24 0.61 3.69
C ILE A 102 -34.27 0.09 2.25
N ASN A 103 -35.36 -0.56 1.84
CA ASN A 103 -35.55 -0.99 0.45
C ASN A 103 -35.60 0.20 -0.51
N ASP A 104 -36.27 1.30 -0.14
CA ASP A 104 -36.27 2.54 -0.92
C ASP A 104 -34.86 3.16 -0.97
N ALA A 105 -34.10 3.13 0.12
CA ALA A 105 -32.71 3.61 0.13
C ALA A 105 -31.79 2.74 -0.76
N LEU A 106 -31.93 1.42 -0.71
CA LEU A 106 -31.23 0.48 -1.57
C LEU A 106 -31.62 0.66 -3.04
N ALA A 107 -32.91 0.86 -3.35
CA ALA A 107 -33.38 1.14 -4.70
C ALA A 107 -32.83 2.47 -5.27
N ASN A 108 -32.62 3.47 -4.42
CA ASN A 108 -31.97 4.73 -4.80
C ASN A 108 -30.44 4.60 -4.96
N LEU A 109 -29.80 3.65 -4.26
CA LEU A 109 -28.39 3.29 -4.47
C LEU A 109 -28.17 2.41 -5.71
N ASP A 110 -29.18 1.60 -6.07
CA ASP A 110 -29.20 0.72 -7.26
C ASP A 110 -29.79 1.41 -8.51
N ALA A 111 -30.25 2.66 -8.39
CA ALA A 111 -30.65 3.46 -9.54
C ALA A 111 -29.41 3.67 -10.44
N GLY A 112 -29.56 3.39 -11.75
CA GLY A 112 -28.47 3.41 -12.73
C GLY A 112 -27.67 4.73 -12.81
N GLU A 113 -28.18 5.80 -12.20
CA GLU A 113 -27.60 7.14 -12.17
C GLU A 113 -26.25 7.22 -11.41
N ILE A 114 -25.98 6.36 -10.41
CA ILE A 114 -24.67 6.33 -9.70
C ILE A 114 -23.62 5.61 -10.56
N GLN A 115 -24.01 4.51 -11.20
CA GLN A 115 -23.14 3.80 -12.13
C GLN A 115 -22.82 4.67 -13.36
N GLU A 116 -23.81 5.37 -13.90
CA GLU A 116 -23.64 6.37 -14.96
C GLU A 116 -22.72 7.52 -14.52
N ALA A 117 -22.84 8.01 -13.29
CA ALA A 117 -21.95 9.05 -12.75
C ALA A 117 -20.50 8.55 -12.57
N MET A 118 -20.30 7.30 -12.15
CA MET A 118 -18.97 6.68 -12.03
C MET A 118 -18.34 6.41 -13.40
N GLU A 119 -19.12 5.95 -14.37
CA GLU A 119 -18.69 5.78 -15.76
C GLU A 119 -18.34 7.12 -16.40
N THR A 120 -19.12 8.17 -16.10
CA THR A 120 -18.85 9.54 -16.54
C THR A 120 -17.57 10.09 -15.90
N LEU A 121 -17.33 9.84 -14.62
CA LEU A 121 -16.13 10.30 -13.92
C LEU A 121 -14.86 9.60 -14.41
N ALA A 122 -14.93 8.28 -14.67
CA ALA A 122 -13.84 7.53 -15.30
C ALA A 122 -13.55 8.02 -16.74
N ALA A 123 -14.60 8.36 -17.49
CA ALA A 123 -14.47 8.95 -18.82
C ALA A 123 -13.84 10.36 -18.78
N VAL A 124 -14.11 11.15 -17.72
CA VAL A 124 -13.46 12.45 -17.49
C VAL A 124 -11.97 12.28 -17.22
N THR A 125 -11.55 11.33 -16.36
CA THR A 125 -10.12 11.07 -16.08
C THR A 125 -9.35 10.68 -17.34
N GLY A 126 -9.86 9.71 -18.12
CA GLY A 126 -9.18 9.28 -19.35
C GLY A 126 -9.10 10.38 -20.44
N ARG A 127 -10.06 11.31 -20.47
CA ARG A 127 -10.03 12.45 -21.40
C ARG A 127 -9.11 13.57 -20.91
N VAL A 128 -8.97 13.78 -19.60
CA VAL A 128 -8.01 14.73 -19.03
C VAL A 128 -6.58 14.30 -19.37
N GLU A 129 -6.23 13.02 -19.21
CA GLU A 129 -4.94 12.47 -19.68
C GLU A 129 -4.75 12.68 -21.19
N GLY A 130 -5.80 12.52 -21.99
CA GLY A 130 -5.77 12.79 -23.42
C GLY A 130 -5.51 14.27 -23.75
N VAL A 131 -6.08 15.20 -22.99
CA VAL A 131 -5.88 16.65 -23.14
C VAL A 131 -4.48 17.06 -22.70
N GLU A 132 -3.96 16.52 -21.59
CA GLU A 132 -2.58 16.78 -21.13
C GLU A 132 -1.54 16.35 -22.17
N ASN A 133 -1.71 15.15 -22.73
CA ASN A 133 -0.83 14.65 -23.79
C ASN A 133 -0.90 15.54 -25.05
N ARG A 134 -2.10 16.00 -25.44
CA ARG A 134 -2.28 16.88 -26.60
C ARG A 134 -1.76 18.30 -26.37
N ILE A 135 -1.87 18.83 -25.15
CA ILE A 135 -1.24 20.10 -24.76
C ILE A 135 0.28 20.01 -24.89
N GLY A 136 0.90 18.94 -24.40
CA GLY A 136 2.34 18.72 -24.57
C GLY A 136 2.78 18.64 -26.04
N VAL A 137 1.93 18.09 -26.92
CA VAL A 137 2.18 18.07 -28.37
C VAL A 137 2.04 19.47 -28.99
N VAL A 138 1.06 20.27 -28.57
CA VAL A 138 0.88 21.66 -29.03
C VAL A 138 2.04 22.54 -28.56
N GLU A 139 2.51 22.39 -27.32
CA GLU A 139 3.67 23.12 -26.77
C GLU A 139 4.95 22.82 -27.57
N LYS A 140 5.23 21.54 -27.83
CA LYS A 140 6.37 21.14 -28.67
C LYS A 140 6.25 21.67 -30.10
N SER A 141 5.04 21.61 -30.67
CA SER A 141 4.78 22.16 -32.02
C SER A 141 5.00 23.67 -32.09
N LEU A 142 4.62 24.40 -31.04
CA LEU A 142 4.83 25.84 -30.93
C LEU A 142 6.31 26.20 -30.80
N GLN A 143 7.08 25.43 -30.02
CA GLN A 143 8.54 25.61 -29.88
C GLN A 143 9.28 25.40 -31.21
N ILE A 144 8.94 24.33 -31.94
CA ILE A 144 9.52 24.04 -33.26
C ILE A 144 9.26 25.20 -34.23
N GLN A 145 8.05 25.77 -34.20
CA GLN A 145 7.70 26.87 -35.11
C GLN A 145 8.28 28.22 -34.69
N GLN A 146 8.48 28.48 -33.39
CA GLN A 146 9.25 29.64 -32.93
C GLN A 146 10.68 29.60 -33.49
N ALA A 147 11.32 28.43 -33.48
CA ALA A 147 12.63 28.25 -34.09
C ALA A 147 12.59 28.46 -35.63
N ALA A 148 11.56 27.98 -36.32
CA ALA A 148 11.41 28.17 -37.76
C ALA A 148 11.15 29.64 -38.15
N LEU A 149 10.31 30.37 -37.39
CA LEU A 149 10.09 31.81 -37.60
C LEU A 149 11.36 32.62 -37.33
N GLN A 150 12.15 32.21 -36.34
CA GLN A 150 13.42 32.84 -36.02
C GLN A 150 14.45 32.62 -37.14
N GLY A 151 14.52 31.41 -37.71
CA GLY A 151 15.33 31.13 -38.90
C GLY A 151 14.87 31.96 -40.12
N PHE A 152 13.56 32.08 -40.34
CA PHE A 152 13.02 32.94 -41.40
C PHE A 152 13.38 34.43 -41.23
N LEU A 153 13.38 34.92 -39.99
CA LEU A 153 13.82 36.29 -39.68
C LEU A 153 15.32 36.48 -40.00
N GLU A 154 16.15 35.48 -39.68
CA GLU A 154 17.58 35.49 -40.00
C GLU A 154 17.83 35.44 -41.52
N ASP A 155 17.07 34.62 -42.26
CA ASP A 155 17.16 34.53 -43.72
C ASP A 155 16.78 35.86 -44.40
N ILE A 156 15.74 36.54 -43.92
CA ILE A 156 15.36 37.90 -44.36
C ILE A 156 16.48 38.91 -44.09
N GLN A 157 17.13 38.81 -42.93
CA GLN A 157 18.21 39.73 -42.55
C GLN A 157 19.47 39.49 -43.38
N ASN A 158 19.69 38.26 -43.83
CA ASN A 158 20.86 37.85 -44.61
C ASN A 158 20.67 38.01 -46.13
N ALA A 159 19.43 37.97 -46.64
CA ALA A 159 19.14 38.09 -48.06
C ALA A 159 18.97 39.56 -48.51
N GLY A 160 19.95 40.11 -49.22
CA GLY A 160 19.79 41.35 -49.99
C GLY A 160 18.84 41.12 -51.17
N PHE A 161 17.56 41.47 -51.01
CA PHE A 161 16.45 41.05 -51.87
C PHE A 161 16.56 41.38 -53.37
N GLU A 162 16.74 40.34 -54.21
CA GLU A 162 16.47 40.38 -55.66
C GLU A 162 15.34 39.42 -56.12
N ASN A 163 14.88 38.44 -55.31
CA ASN A 163 13.81 37.52 -55.70
C ASN A 163 12.71 37.38 -54.63
N ALA A 164 11.47 37.73 -55.01
CA ALA A 164 10.31 37.71 -54.12
C ALA A 164 9.66 36.31 -53.95
N GLU A 165 9.96 35.36 -54.83
CA GLU A 165 9.28 34.03 -54.84
C GLU A 165 9.67 33.13 -53.66
N GLU A 166 10.94 33.10 -53.25
CA GLU A 166 11.39 32.31 -52.09
C GLU A 166 10.79 32.84 -50.79
N LEU A 167 10.70 34.17 -50.66
CA LEU A 167 10.04 34.83 -49.54
C LEU A 167 8.54 34.49 -49.50
N ILE A 168 7.87 34.49 -50.66
CA ILE A 168 6.45 34.12 -50.77
C ILE A 168 6.22 32.64 -50.40
N ALA A 169 7.11 31.74 -50.83
CA ALA A 169 7.01 30.31 -50.50
C ALA A 169 7.20 30.06 -48.99
N ALA A 170 8.19 30.69 -48.37
CA ALA A 170 8.43 30.59 -46.94
C ALA A 170 7.27 31.18 -46.11
N VAL A 171 6.70 32.31 -46.53
CA VAL A 171 5.50 32.89 -45.90
C VAL A 171 4.28 31.98 -46.04
N THR A 172 4.09 31.36 -47.21
CA THR A 172 2.96 30.44 -47.47
C THR A 172 3.07 29.17 -46.62
N ASN A 173 4.28 28.64 -46.45
CA ASN A 173 4.53 27.50 -45.57
C ASN A 173 4.29 27.85 -44.09
N ALA A 174 4.75 29.02 -43.64
CA ALA A 174 4.47 29.51 -42.28
C ALA A 174 2.96 29.70 -42.05
N GLN A 175 2.23 30.25 -43.03
CA GLN A 175 0.77 30.38 -42.96
C GLN A 175 0.05 29.04 -42.85
N SER A 176 0.46 28.06 -43.64
CA SER A 176 -0.12 26.70 -43.63
C SER A 176 0.14 26.00 -42.30
N ALA A 177 1.33 26.20 -41.73
CA ALA A 177 1.71 25.67 -40.42
C ALA A 177 0.94 26.35 -39.26
N ILE A 178 0.67 27.66 -39.36
CA ILE A 178 -0.16 28.40 -38.40
C ILE A 178 -1.62 27.93 -38.46
N SER A 179 -2.18 27.73 -39.66
CA SER A 179 -3.56 27.22 -39.80
C SER A 179 -3.71 25.82 -39.19
N ALA A 180 -2.74 24.93 -39.36
CA ALA A 180 -2.76 23.62 -38.72
C ALA A 180 -2.68 23.68 -37.18
N ILE A 181 -2.08 24.73 -36.61
CA ILE A 181 -2.10 24.98 -35.16
C ILE A 181 -3.46 25.51 -34.73
N GLN A 182 -4.05 26.43 -35.51
CA GLN A 182 -5.38 26.97 -35.23
C GLN A 182 -6.41 25.84 -35.19
N ASP A 183 -6.38 24.92 -36.16
CA ASP A 183 -7.28 23.75 -36.18
C ASP A 183 -7.11 22.86 -34.93
N LYS A 184 -5.86 22.65 -34.47
CA LYS A 184 -5.58 21.89 -33.25
C LYS A 184 -6.03 22.63 -31.99
N LEU A 185 -5.84 23.95 -31.94
CA LEU A 185 -6.25 24.80 -30.83
C LEU A 185 -7.77 24.90 -30.72
N ASP A 186 -8.47 24.97 -31.86
CA ASP A 186 -9.93 24.96 -31.93
C ASP A 186 -10.47 23.61 -31.44
N THR A 187 -9.87 22.50 -31.87
CA THR A 187 -10.24 21.16 -31.34
C THR A 187 -10.01 21.06 -29.83
N THR A 188 -8.90 21.61 -29.32
CA THR A 188 -8.63 21.65 -27.86
C THR A 188 -9.60 22.58 -27.13
N SER A 189 -10.03 23.68 -27.76
CA SER A 189 -11.03 24.60 -27.21
C SER A 189 -12.40 23.93 -27.10
N ASP A 190 -12.83 23.18 -28.11
CA ASP A 190 -14.08 22.41 -28.12
C ASP A 190 -14.08 21.33 -27.01
N ASP A 191 -12.94 20.67 -26.80
CA ASP A 191 -12.76 19.71 -25.72
C ASP A 191 -12.83 20.38 -24.34
N VAL A 192 -12.24 21.57 -24.16
CA VAL A 192 -12.33 22.35 -22.92
C VAL A 192 -13.77 22.83 -22.66
N GLU A 193 -14.50 23.22 -23.69
CA GLU A 193 -15.91 23.60 -23.58
C GLU A 193 -16.78 22.39 -23.20
N THR A 194 -16.49 21.22 -23.76
CA THR A 194 -17.12 19.95 -23.37
C THR A 194 -16.81 19.58 -21.92
N LEU A 195 -15.55 19.72 -21.47
CA LEU A 195 -15.15 19.48 -20.08
C LEU A 195 -15.84 20.42 -19.10
N LYS A 196 -16.02 21.70 -19.46
CA LYS A 196 -16.81 22.64 -18.65
C LYS A 196 -18.26 22.19 -18.49
N GLY A 197 -18.87 21.63 -19.55
CA GLY A 197 -20.20 21.03 -19.48
C GLY A 197 -20.25 19.87 -18.49
N LEU A 198 -19.32 18.92 -18.62
CA LEU A 198 -19.22 17.76 -17.72
C LEU A 198 -18.91 18.14 -16.27
N MET A 199 -18.12 19.20 -16.05
CA MET A 199 -17.88 19.75 -14.71
C MET A 199 -19.14 20.37 -14.13
N GLY A 200 -19.95 21.06 -14.94
CA GLY A 200 -21.27 21.54 -14.53
C GLY A 200 -22.22 20.41 -14.13
N ASP A 201 -22.24 19.33 -14.91
CA ASP A 201 -23.02 18.14 -14.61
C ASP A 201 -22.55 17.46 -13.30
N ALA A 202 -21.24 17.43 -13.06
CA ALA A 202 -20.65 16.91 -11.83
C ALA A 202 -20.95 17.79 -10.60
N GLU A 203 -20.92 19.13 -10.76
CA GLU A 203 -21.33 20.07 -9.71
C GLU A 203 -22.81 19.88 -9.34
N ASP A 204 -23.67 19.70 -10.34
CA ASP A 204 -25.09 19.41 -10.15
C ASP A 204 -25.31 18.06 -9.45
N ALA A 205 -24.57 17.02 -9.83
CA ALA A 205 -24.60 15.72 -9.18
C ALA A 205 -24.15 15.82 -7.71
N LEU A 206 -23.09 16.58 -7.43
CA LEU A 206 -22.57 16.79 -6.07
C LEU A 206 -23.56 17.59 -5.21
N ALA A 207 -24.22 18.59 -5.80
CA ALA A 207 -25.26 19.38 -5.14
C ALA A 207 -26.47 18.50 -4.79
N ARG A 208 -26.88 17.61 -5.69
CA ARG A 208 -27.96 16.63 -5.46
C ARG A 208 -27.58 15.63 -4.37
N LEU A 209 -26.38 15.04 -4.42
CA LEU A 209 -25.87 14.14 -3.39
C LEU A 209 -25.85 14.81 -2.00
N ASN A 210 -25.36 16.05 -1.93
CA ASN A 210 -25.35 16.82 -0.68
C ASN A 210 -26.76 17.15 -0.19
N SER A 211 -27.75 17.29 -1.10
CA SER A 211 -29.17 17.40 -0.73
C SER A 211 -29.74 16.08 -0.19
N THR A 212 -29.42 14.95 -0.81
CA THR A 212 -29.83 13.61 -0.37
C THR A 212 -29.27 13.28 1.02
N VAL A 213 -27.97 13.52 1.24
CA VAL A 213 -27.33 13.34 2.56
C VAL A 213 -27.99 14.22 3.63
N LYS A 214 -28.36 15.46 3.29
CA LYS A 214 -29.06 16.36 4.21
C LYS A 214 -30.49 15.88 4.51
N GLY A 215 -31.17 15.28 3.53
CA GLY A 215 -32.48 14.64 3.69
C GLY A 215 -32.42 13.44 4.63
N LEU A 216 -31.46 12.54 4.41
CA LEU A 216 -31.18 11.38 5.27
C LEU A 216 -30.82 11.80 6.70
N GLN A 217 -29.98 12.83 6.86
CA GLN A 217 -29.66 13.37 8.18
C GLN A 217 -30.92 13.89 8.90
N SER A 218 -31.83 14.55 8.18
CA SER A 218 -33.10 15.04 8.75
C SER A 218 -34.05 13.88 9.14
N GLN A 219 -34.05 12.79 8.38
CA GLN A 219 -34.80 11.57 8.71
C GLN A 219 -34.20 10.83 9.91
N ILE A 220 -32.87 10.75 10.02
CA ILE A 220 -32.16 10.21 11.19
C ILE A 220 -32.44 11.05 12.43
N ASP A 221 -32.46 12.38 12.31
CA ASP A 221 -32.78 13.27 13.41
C ASP A 221 -34.25 13.13 13.85
N ALA A 222 -35.17 12.88 12.90
CA ALA A 222 -36.57 12.56 13.19
C ALA A 222 -36.75 11.17 13.83
N LEU A 223 -35.96 10.17 13.41
CA LEU A 223 -35.93 8.82 14.00
C LEU A 223 -35.43 8.88 15.46
N ARG A 224 -34.32 9.59 15.71
CA ARG A 224 -33.77 9.82 17.05
C ARG A 224 -34.80 10.47 17.98
N ALA A 225 -35.56 11.44 17.48
CA ALA A 225 -36.62 12.10 18.25
C ALA A 225 -37.84 11.19 18.56
N TYR A 226 -38.06 10.11 17.81
CA TYR A 226 -39.15 9.14 18.03
C TYR A 226 -38.72 8.00 18.98
N VAL A 227 -37.49 7.54 18.81
CA VAL A 227 -36.72 6.60 19.65
C VAL A 227 -36.60 7.11 21.10
N ASP A 228 -36.40 8.41 21.30
CA ASP A 228 -36.21 9.03 22.62
C ASP A 228 -37.42 8.97 23.60
N ARG A 229 -38.60 8.46 23.23
CA ARG A 229 -39.85 8.88 23.91
C ARG A 229 -40.63 7.88 24.76
N ILE A 230 -40.40 6.57 24.73
CA ILE A 230 -41.25 5.62 25.51
C ILE A 230 -40.43 4.42 26.03
N LEU A 231 -40.28 4.32 27.36
CA LEU A 231 -39.82 3.11 28.05
C LEU A 231 -40.97 2.10 28.05
N SER A 232 -40.81 0.96 27.38
CA SER A 232 -41.86 -0.05 27.19
C SER A 232 -41.78 -1.21 28.16
N SER A 233 -40.58 -1.60 28.61
CA SER A 233 -40.41 -2.62 29.66
C SER A 233 -39.13 -2.43 30.47
N LEU A 234 -39.13 -3.04 31.66
CA LEU A 234 -37.96 -3.25 32.52
C LEU A 234 -37.87 -4.74 32.85
N VAL A 235 -36.69 -5.33 32.66
CA VAL A 235 -36.44 -6.75 32.98
C VAL A 235 -35.29 -6.83 33.97
N PHE A 236 -35.51 -7.46 35.12
CA PHE A 236 -34.52 -7.61 36.18
C PHE A 236 -33.33 -8.45 35.69
N ALA A 237 -32.14 -7.93 35.94
CA ALA A 237 -30.89 -8.63 35.70
C ALA A 237 -30.41 -9.21 37.05
N PRO A 238 -30.56 -10.52 37.29
CA PRO A 238 -30.21 -11.14 38.57
C PRO A 238 -28.70 -11.22 38.79
N ASP A 239 -28.29 -11.06 40.05
CA ASP A 239 -26.91 -11.34 40.49
C ASP A 239 -26.66 -12.85 40.59
N PHE A 240 -27.69 -13.61 41.00
CA PHE A 240 -27.68 -15.07 41.14
C PHE A 240 -29.11 -15.62 41.18
N TYR A 241 -29.24 -16.95 41.21
CA TYR A 241 -30.53 -17.63 41.39
C TYR A 241 -30.66 -18.17 42.81
N TYR A 242 -31.69 -17.73 43.55
CA TYR A 242 -32.02 -18.25 44.87
C TYR A 242 -33.14 -19.29 44.74
N GLY A 243 -32.79 -20.58 44.88
CA GLY A 243 -33.76 -21.67 44.74
C GLY A 243 -34.34 -21.84 43.32
N GLY A 244 -33.71 -21.22 42.31
CA GLY A 244 -34.19 -21.18 40.93
C GLY A 244 -34.98 -19.93 40.56
N ILE A 245 -35.11 -18.95 41.48
CA ILE A 245 -35.71 -17.63 41.23
C ILE A 245 -34.59 -16.60 41.05
N GLU A 246 -34.73 -15.71 40.07
CA GLU A 246 -33.86 -14.54 39.85
C GLU A 246 -33.75 -13.71 41.13
N ALA A 247 -32.53 -13.46 41.63
CA ALA A 247 -32.34 -12.87 42.95
C ALA A 247 -31.27 -11.77 43.01
N MET A 248 -31.43 -10.89 43.99
CA MET A 248 -30.42 -9.94 44.48
C MET A 248 -30.04 -10.25 45.94
N GLU A 249 -28.86 -9.83 46.36
CA GLU A 249 -28.36 -10.08 47.72
C GLU A 249 -28.57 -8.86 48.64
N ALA A 250 -29.14 -9.10 49.82
CA ALA A 250 -29.20 -8.13 50.89
C ALA A 250 -28.29 -8.57 52.04
N THR A 251 -27.18 -7.85 52.21
CA THR A 251 -26.13 -8.21 53.15
C THR A 251 -26.26 -7.45 54.46
N THR A 252 -26.11 -8.12 55.61
CA THR A 252 -25.92 -7.46 56.92
C THR A 252 -24.48 -7.64 57.40
N ILE A 253 -23.79 -6.55 57.73
CA ILE A 253 -22.42 -6.58 58.26
C ILE A 253 -22.47 -6.41 59.76
N ASN A 254 -22.07 -7.44 60.49
CA ASN A 254 -21.98 -7.43 61.95
C ASN A 254 -20.52 -7.18 62.37
N TYR A 255 -20.32 -6.15 63.19
CA TYR A 255 -19.00 -5.78 63.67
C TYR A 255 -19.07 -5.27 65.12
N THR A 256 -17.94 -5.24 65.81
CA THR A 256 -17.82 -4.57 67.10
C THR A 256 -17.05 -3.28 66.89
N PRO A 257 -17.66 -2.09 67.07
CA PRO A 257 -16.97 -0.83 66.84
C PRO A 257 -15.67 -0.74 67.63
N VAL A 258 -14.64 -0.16 67.01
CA VAL A 258 -13.35 0.10 67.66
C VAL A 258 -13.29 1.57 68.07
N LEU A 259 -12.89 1.82 69.32
CA LEU A 259 -12.85 3.15 69.92
C LEU A 259 -11.42 3.53 70.28
N LEU A 260 -11.05 4.77 70.00
CA LEU A 260 -9.78 5.33 70.43
C LEU A 260 -9.78 5.45 71.96
N LYS A 261 -8.90 4.71 72.63
CA LYS A 261 -8.79 4.70 74.09
C LYS A 261 -7.83 5.76 74.59
N ASN A 262 -6.69 5.86 73.92
CA ASN A 262 -5.65 6.84 74.24
C ASN A 262 -4.96 7.27 72.96
N ASP A 263 -5.02 8.56 72.67
CA ASP A 263 -4.41 9.17 71.49
C ASP A 263 -2.90 9.37 71.68
N SER A 264 -2.18 9.51 70.56
CA SER A 264 -0.77 9.87 70.51
C SER A 264 -0.62 11.07 69.57
N PRO A 265 -0.82 12.30 70.08
CA PRO A 265 -0.87 13.49 69.25
C PRO A 265 0.53 13.96 68.82
N ALA A 266 0.59 14.73 67.74
CA ALA A 266 1.84 15.22 67.15
C ALA A 266 2.72 16.03 68.12
N ASP A 267 2.10 16.83 68.99
CA ASP A 267 2.78 17.67 69.98
C ASP A 267 3.30 16.90 71.20
N LYS A 268 2.80 15.67 71.41
CA LYS A 268 3.23 14.78 72.48
C LYS A 268 3.16 13.29 72.08
N PRO A 269 4.02 12.83 71.15
CA PRO A 269 3.98 11.45 70.69
C PRO A 269 4.40 10.49 71.80
N LEU A 270 3.71 9.35 71.89
CA LEU A 270 3.99 8.30 72.84
C LEU A 270 4.94 7.27 72.22
N ALA A 271 5.86 6.71 73.02
CA ALA A 271 6.74 5.63 72.55
C ALA A 271 5.96 4.36 72.16
N THR A 272 4.77 4.17 72.72
CA THR A 272 3.87 3.06 72.42
C THR A 272 2.90 3.33 71.28
N GLY A 273 2.88 4.57 70.77
CA GLY A 273 1.82 5.06 69.88
C GLY A 273 0.45 5.11 70.56
N GLU A 274 -0.57 5.29 69.74
CA GLU A 274 -1.99 5.30 70.12
C GLU A 274 -2.54 3.90 70.46
N THR A 275 -3.62 3.85 71.25
CA THR A 275 -4.26 2.58 71.64
C THR A 275 -5.75 2.60 71.41
N TRP A 276 -6.27 1.46 70.98
CA TRP A 276 -7.66 1.25 70.58
C TRP A 276 -8.28 0.10 71.38
N THR A 277 -9.58 0.17 71.62
CA THR A 277 -10.34 -0.86 72.35
C THR A 277 -11.66 -1.14 71.64
N SER A 278 -12.14 -2.37 71.73
CA SER A 278 -13.49 -2.70 71.26
C SER A 278 -14.55 -2.05 72.15
N ALA A 279 -15.64 -1.60 71.55
CA ALA A 279 -16.84 -1.16 72.25
C ALA A 279 -17.54 -2.34 72.95
N SER A 280 -18.38 -2.03 73.94
CA SER A 280 -19.13 -3.05 74.70
C SER A 280 -20.37 -3.60 73.99
N ALA A 281 -20.85 -2.91 72.95
CA ALA A 281 -22.04 -3.31 72.19
C ALA A 281 -21.66 -3.58 70.73
N ALA A 282 -22.18 -4.68 70.18
CA ALA A 282 -22.08 -4.97 68.75
C ALA A 282 -22.94 -3.98 67.95
N ALA A 283 -22.50 -3.68 66.73
CA ALA A 283 -23.24 -2.87 65.76
C ALA A 283 -23.47 -3.69 64.48
N SER A 284 -24.46 -3.26 63.71
CA SER A 284 -24.68 -3.76 62.37
C SER A 284 -25.00 -2.62 61.42
N LEU A 285 -24.58 -2.81 60.17
CA LEU A 285 -24.99 -1.96 59.06
C LEU A 285 -25.51 -2.85 57.93
N THR A 286 -26.49 -2.32 57.21
CA THR A 286 -27.07 -2.91 56.01
C THR A 286 -26.86 -1.86 54.92
N PRO A 287 -26.01 -2.12 53.90
CA PRO A 287 -25.86 -1.22 52.77
C PRO A 287 -27.15 -1.20 51.93
N ASP A 288 -27.31 -0.14 51.15
CA ASP A 288 -28.36 -0.10 50.14
C ASP A 288 -28.08 -1.17 49.05
N VAL A 289 -29.14 -1.79 48.54
CA VAL A 289 -29.04 -2.83 47.51
C VAL A 289 -29.22 -2.19 46.15
N VAL A 290 -28.31 -2.43 45.19
CA VAL A 290 -28.46 -1.95 43.81
C VAL A 290 -29.10 -3.04 42.97
N ALA A 291 -30.32 -2.80 42.49
CA ALA A 291 -31.00 -3.68 41.55
C ALA A 291 -30.78 -3.19 40.11
N SER A 292 -30.41 -4.09 39.22
CA SER A 292 -30.09 -3.77 37.82
C SER A 292 -31.20 -4.27 36.89
N TYR A 293 -31.57 -3.48 35.88
CA TYR A 293 -32.65 -3.79 34.95
C TYR A 293 -32.27 -3.48 33.50
N HIS A 294 -32.56 -4.40 32.57
CA HIS A 294 -32.53 -4.11 31.14
C HIS A 294 -33.71 -3.20 30.77
N MET A 295 -33.41 -2.08 30.12
CA MET A 295 -34.43 -1.17 29.58
C MET A 295 -34.81 -1.60 28.16
N ASN A 296 -36.10 -1.57 27.84
CA ASN A 296 -36.58 -1.63 26.46
C ASN A 296 -37.34 -0.34 26.13
N PRO A 297 -36.92 0.44 25.11
CA PRO A 297 -35.67 0.28 24.39
C PRO A 297 -34.45 0.64 25.27
N SER A 298 -33.29 0.03 24.97
CA SER A 298 -32.06 0.16 25.76
C SER A 298 -31.49 1.58 25.82
N TYR A 299 -31.87 2.45 24.88
CA TYR A 299 -31.40 3.84 24.78
C TYR A 299 -32.35 4.87 25.43
N PHE A 300 -33.36 4.43 26.20
CA PHE A 300 -34.28 5.36 26.85
C PHE A 300 -33.57 6.37 27.78
N ASP A 301 -33.94 7.65 27.66
CA ASP A 301 -33.41 8.71 28.54
C ASP A 301 -34.05 8.64 29.94
N VAL A 302 -33.29 8.04 30.87
CA VAL A 302 -33.68 7.84 32.27
C VAL A 302 -34.02 9.15 33.01
N ASN A 303 -33.59 10.31 32.52
CA ASN A 303 -33.95 11.61 33.10
C ASN A 303 -35.43 11.96 32.89
N LYS A 304 -36.14 11.24 32.02
CA LYS A 304 -37.59 11.38 31.81
C LYS A 304 -38.42 10.61 32.84
N ILE A 305 -37.81 9.75 33.67
CA ILE A 305 -38.47 9.10 34.81
C ILE A 305 -38.71 10.16 35.90
N GLN A 306 -39.97 10.35 36.28
CA GLN A 306 -40.36 11.38 37.25
C GLN A 306 -40.19 10.90 38.69
N SER A 307 -40.51 9.62 38.93
CA SER A 307 -40.36 8.96 40.23
C SER A 307 -40.25 7.45 40.04
N MET A 308 -39.71 6.79 41.06
CA MET A 308 -39.71 5.33 41.15
C MET A 308 -40.31 4.87 42.47
N SER A 309 -40.97 3.72 42.46
CA SER A 309 -41.52 3.07 43.66
C SER A 309 -41.25 1.57 43.64
N VAL A 310 -41.45 0.89 44.77
CA VAL A 310 -41.26 -0.57 44.88
C VAL A 310 -42.55 -1.21 45.36
N VAL A 311 -42.89 -2.35 44.75
CA VAL A 311 -43.90 -3.27 45.26
C VAL A 311 -43.17 -4.51 45.77
N SER A 312 -43.42 -4.89 47.03
CA SER A 312 -42.76 -6.04 47.65
C SER A 312 -43.74 -6.93 48.39
N GLY A 313 -43.37 -8.19 48.63
CA GLY A 313 -44.10 -9.04 49.56
C GLY A 313 -43.37 -10.36 49.84
N ASP A 314 -43.66 -10.96 50.99
CA ASP A 314 -43.20 -12.31 51.31
C ASP A 314 -44.16 -13.34 50.67
N LYS A 315 -43.62 -14.32 49.95
CA LYS A 315 -44.38 -15.36 49.23
C LYS A 315 -44.02 -16.74 49.77
N GLU A 316 -45.01 -17.63 49.83
CA GLU A 316 -44.79 -19.04 50.19
C GLU A 316 -44.02 -19.76 49.08
N TYR A 317 -43.03 -20.57 49.46
CA TYR A 317 -42.25 -21.44 48.56
C TYR A 317 -43.00 -22.78 48.26
N ILE A 318 -44.34 -22.80 48.45
CA ILE A 318 -45.33 -23.92 48.44
C ILE A 318 -45.27 -24.75 49.77
N GLN A 319 -46.30 -24.94 50.62
CA GLN A 319 -47.73 -25.25 50.45
C GLN A 319 -48.60 -24.67 51.62
N LEU A 320 -49.63 -23.84 51.29
CA LEU A 320 -50.90 -23.58 52.00
C LEU A 320 -50.88 -23.57 53.54
N GLY A 321 -50.74 -22.41 54.18
CA GLY A 321 -51.17 -22.25 55.57
C GLY A 321 -50.79 -20.95 56.27
N ASP A 322 -51.77 -20.05 56.39
CA ASP A 322 -51.92 -18.90 57.30
C ASP A 322 -50.71 -18.48 58.16
N THR A 323 -50.05 -17.38 57.79
CA THR A 323 -49.97 -16.17 58.63
C THR A 323 -49.39 -14.98 57.86
N ARG A 324 -50.11 -13.85 57.81
CA ARG A 324 -49.56 -12.56 57.36
C ARG A 324 -48.53 -12.06 58.37
N ALA A 325 -47.26 -11.99 57.99
CA ALA A 325 -46.21 -11.30 58.72
C ALA A 325 -45.79 -10.00 57.98
N ALA A 326 -45.20 -9.06 58.72
CA ALA A 326 -44.93 -7.70 58.26
C ALA A 326 -43.85 -7.63 57.17
N GLU A 327 -44.14 -6.90 56.08
CA GLU A 327 -43.27 -6.68 54.91
C GLU A 327 -42.02 -5.85 55.27
N SER A 328 -40.92 -6.11 54.56
CA SER A 328 -39.65 -5.37 54.68
C SER A 328 -39.78 -3.88 54.32
N ASN A 329 -40.82 -3.50 53.55
CA ASN A 329 -41.09 -2.14 53.06
C ASN A 329 -39.87 -1.46 52.40
N PRO A 330 -39.28 -2.08 51.35
CA PRO A 330 -38.21 -1.46 50.58
C PRO A 330 -38.69 -0.14 49.94
N THR A 331 -37.77 0.81 49.80
CA THR A 331 -38.02 2.09 49.13
C THR A 331 -36.89 2.39 48.14
N VAL A 332 -37.19 3.09 47.04
CA VAL A 332 -36.15 3.59 46.14
C VAL A 332 -35.53 4.84 46.76
N VAL A 333 -34.20 4.92 46.76
CA VAL A 333 -33.50 6.14 47.18
C VAL A 333 -33.77 7.22 46.12
N ASP A 334 -34.29 8.38 46.52
CA ASP A 334 -34.70 9.41 45.57
C ASP A 334 -33.53 9.85 44.67
N LYS A 335 -33.75 9.84 43.34
CA LYS A 335 -32.79 10.17 42.27
C LYS A 335 -31.54 9.30 42.23
N SER A 336 -31.56 8.11 42.82
CA SER A 336 -30.44 7.16 42.78
C SER A 336 -30.46 6.24 41.56
N TRP A 337 -31.26 6.54 40.54
CA TRP A 337 -31.35 5.75 39.32
C TRP A 337 -30.48 6.35 38.22
N LEU A 338 -29.54 5.55 37.73
CA LEU A 338 -28.57 5.97 36.72
C LEU A 338 -28.60 5.00 35.56
N ASN A 339 -28.48 5.55 34.36
CA ASN A 339 -28.18 4.76 33.17
C ASN A 339 -26.70 4.38 33.23
N SER A 340 -26.40 3.09 33.39
CA SER A 340 -25.03 2.61 33.17
C SER A 340 -24.83 2.38 31.67
N LYS A 341 -23.58 2.43 31.19
CA LYS A 341 -23.30 2.11 29.77
C LYS A 341 -23.94 0.74 29.44
N ASP A 342 -24.42 0.60 28.20
CA ASP A 342 -25.01 -0.64 27.65
C ASP A 342 -26.51 -0.89 27.92
N GLY A 343 -27.28 0.15 28.25
CA GLY A 343 -28.76 0.08 28.27
C GLY A 343 -29.36 -0.54 29.52
N MET A 344 -28.61 -0.43 30.62
CA MET A 344 -28.94 -0.94 31.94
C MET A 344 -29.33 0.18 32.89
N LEU A 345 -30.49 0.06 33.53
CA LEU A 345 -30.96 0.93 34.59
C LEU A 345 -30.61 0.35 35.96
N ASN A 346 -29.80 1.07 36.72
CA ASN A 346 -29.46 0.69 38.09
C ASN A 346 -30.32 1.48 39.07
N VAL A 347 -30.97 0.80 40.02
CA VAL A 347 -31.89 1.38 41.00
C VAL A 347 -31.42 1.02 42.40
N THR A 348 -31.06 2.02 43.21
CA THR A 348 -30.69 1.81 44.61
C THR A 348 -31.91 1.68 45.51
N LEU A 349 -31.98 0.57 46.24
CA LEU A 349 -33.05 0.17 47.14
C LEU A 349 -32.58 0.26 48.59
N ASN A 350 -33.31 1.03 49.39
CA ASN A 350 -33.17 1.02 50.83
C ASN A 350 -34.12 -0.02 51.43
N LEU A 351 -33.57 -1.02 52.12
CA LEU A 351 -34.33 -2.12 52.70
C LEU A 351 -33.69 -2.66 53.97
N ASP A 352 -34.51 -3.21 54.86
CA ASP A 352 -34.07 -3.76 56.14
C ASP A 352 -33.76 -5.26 56.01
N ALA A 353 -32.49 -5.59 55.77
CA ALA A 353 -32.05 -6.98 55.59
C ALA A 353 -32.35 -7.89 56.80
N SER A 354 -32.60 -7.32 57.99
CA SER A 354 -32.98 -8.11 59.16
C SER A 354 -34.40 -8.69 59.05
N LYS A 355 -35.27 -8.06 58.26
CA LYS A 355 -36.68 -8.45 58.04
C LYS A 355 -36.90 -9.40 56.87
N ILE A 356 -35.87 -9.60 56.03
CA ILE A 356 -35.93 -10.55 54.91
C ILE A 356 -36.07 -11.97 55.43
N LYS A 357 -36.97 -12.73 54.80
CA LYS A 357 -37.20 -14.15 55.09
C LYS A 357 -36.17 -14.99 54.32
N ASP A 358 -35.53 -15.89 55.04
CA ASP A 358 -34.52 -16.83 54.54
C ASP A 358 -34.72 -18.21 55.21
N ASP A 359 -35.99 -18.57 55.38
CA ASP A 359 -36.38 -19.90 55.84
C ASP A 359 -36.90 -20.72 54.66
N LYS A 360 -36.89 -22.04 54.80
CA LYS A 360 -37.21 -22.96 53.69
C LYS A 360 -38.65 -22.84 53.18
N GLU A 361 -39.52 -22.11 53.87
CA GLU A 361 -40.96 -22.03 53.60
C GLU A 361 -41.35 -20.70 52.93
N HIS A 362 -40.48 -19.69 52.93
CA HIS A 362 -40.78 -18.33 52.46
C HIS A 362 -39.67 -17.71 51.61
N VAL A 363 -40.04 -16.87 50.66
CA VAL A 363 -39.13 -16.03 49.87
C VAL A 363 -39.64 -14.58 49.86
N THR A 364 -38.78 -13.62 50.16
CA THR A 364 -39.08 -12.19 50.00
C THR A 364 -38.86 -11.81 48.54
N VAL A 365 -39.86 -11.22 47.88
CA VAL A 365 -39.75 -10.74 46.48
C VAL A 365 -40.09 -9.26 46.35
N LEU A 366 -39.51 -8.58 45.35
CA LEU A 366 -39.79 -7.19 45.01
C LEU A 366 -39.79 -6.92 43.50
N ALA A 367 -40.53 -5.90 43.08
CA ALA A 367 -40.55 -5.36 41.72
C ALA A 367 -40.46 -3.82 41.77
N VAL A 368 -39.69 -3.22 40.87
CA VAL A 368 -39.52 -1.77 40.78
C VAL A 368 -40.51 -1.20 39.75
N GLN A 369 -41.11 -0.06 40.07
CA GLN A 369 -42.01 0.68 39.21
C GLN A 369 -41.39 2.01 38.80
N ALA A 370 -41.28 2.26 37.50
CA ALA A 370 -40.87 3.55 36.93
C ALA A 370 -42.11 4.33 36.47
N HIS A 371 -42.28 5.56 36.96
CA HIS A 371 -43.39 6.44 36.62
C HIS A 371 -42.91 7.58 35.71
N PHE A 372 -43.56 7.77 34.56
CA PHE A 372 -43.25 8.82 33.59
C PHE A 372 -44.49 9.21 32.76
N ASN A 373 -44.43 10.35 32.08
CA ASN A 373 -45.53 10.79 31.21
C ASN A 373 -45.31 10.33 29.76
N ASP A 374 -46.37 9.85 29.12
CA ASP A 374 -46.38 9.57 27.69
C ASP A 374 -46.38 10.86 26.83
N LYS A 375 -46.39 10.70 25.49
CA LYS A 375 -46.38 11.81 24.53
C LYS A 375 -47.56 12.77 24.64
N ASP A 376 -48.66 12.35 25.27
CA ASP A 376 -49.89 13.13 25.45
C ASP A 376 -50.00 13.69 26.89
N GLY A 377 -48.95 13.51 27.71
CA GLY A 377 -48.89 13.99 29.09
C GLY A 377 -49.65 13.12 30.09
N LYS A 378 -49.96 11.86 29.73
CA LYS A 378 -50.65 10.91 30.63
C LYS A 378 -49.64 10.11 31.44
N ASP A 379 -49.95 9.95 32.71
CA ASP A 379 -49.15 9.18 33.68
C ASP A 379 -49.10 7.70 33.27
N THR A 380 -47.90 7.17 33.09
CA THR A 380 -47.61 5.79 32.66
C THR A 380 -46.67 5.14 33.67
N THR A 381 -46.97 3.90 34.06
CA THR A 381 -46.16 3.12 35.01
C THR A 381 -45.67 1.84 34.34
N VAL A 382 -44.36 1.64 34.30
CA VAL A 382 -43.73 0.37 33.89
C VAL A 382 -43.25 -0.35 35.14
N THR A 383 -43.72 -1.58 35.34
CA THR A 383 -43.33 -2.43 36.48
C THR A 383 -42.41 -3.53 35.99
N SER A 384 -41.29 -3.75 36.66
CA SER A 384 -40.41 -4.90 36.38
C SER A 384 -41.07 -6.22 36.78
N ASP A 385 -40.44 -7.31 36.39
CA ASP A 385 -40.62 -8.62 37.02
C ASP A 385 -40.27 -8.62 38.52
N TYR A 386 -40.80 -9.61 39.24
CA TYR A 386 -40.54 -9.81 40.66
C TYR A 386 -39.27 -10.63 40.86
N ALA A 387 -38.31 -10.05 41.56
CA ALA A 387 -37.04 -10.66 41.94
C ALA A 387 -37.04 -11.09 43.40
N ALA A 388 -36.38 -12.20 43.72
CA ALA A 388 -36.13 -12.61 45.10
C ALA A 388 -35.02 -11.77 45.76
N VAL A 389 -35.12 -11.59 47.07
CA VAL A 389 -34.06 -10.96 47.87
C VAL A 389 -33.51 -12.00 48.83
N ALA A 390 -32.28 -12.44 48.60
CA ALA A 390 -31.62 -13.41 49.48
C ALA A 390 -30.83 -12.69 50.58
N LYS A 391 -30.82 -13.28 51.76
CA LYS A 391 -30.13 -12.72 52.93
C LYS A 391 -28.70 -13.24 53.02
N SER A 392 -27.76 -12.37 53.37
CA SER A 392 -26.41 -12.78 53.77
C SER A 392 -25.88 -12.00 54.96
N THR A 393 -24.87 -12.56 55.63
CA THR A 393 -24.22 -11.96 56.80
C THR A 393 -22.71 -11.91 56.61
N ILE A 394 -22.12 -10.74 56.82
CA ILE A 394 -20.67 -10.53 56.88
C ILE A 394 -20.23 -10.31 58.34
N THR A 395 -19.10 -10.91 58.71
CA THR A 395 -18.45 -10.76 60.02
C THR A 395 -16.93 -10.65 59.85
N ASN A 396 -16.21 -10.34 60.94
CA ASN A 396 -14.73 -10.37 61.00
C ASN A 396 -14.05 -9.51 59.92
N VAL A 397 -14.52 -8.27 59.75
CA VAL A 397 -13.91 -7.33 58.80
C VAL A 397 -12.52 -6.91 59.29
N LYS A 398 -11.51 -7.07 58.44
CA LYS A 398 -10.09 -6.74 58.71
C LYS A 398 -9.51 -5.92 57.56
N ILE A 399 -8.45 -5.15 57.84
CA ILE A 399 -7.70 -4.41 56.83
C ILE A 399 -6.49 -5.24 56.38
N ALA A 400 -6.30 -5.38 55.08
CA ALA A 400 -5.23 -6.13 54.46
C ALA A 400 -4.40 -5.28 53.51
N ASP A 401 -3.19 -5.76 53.24
CA ASP A 401 -2.24 -5.16 52.31
C ASP A 401 -2.59 -5.64 50.88
N ALA A 402 -2.91 -4.70 50.00
CA ALA A 402 -3.28 -4.94 48.61
C ALA A 402 -2.06 -5.26 47.73
N LYS A 403 -0.86 -4.76 48.07
CA LYS A 403 0.37 -4.97 47.28
C LYS A 403 1.08 -6.30 47.58
N LYS A 404 0.54 -7.12 48.49
CA LYS A 404 1.03 -8.48 48.76
C LYS A 404 0.16 -9.53 48.07
N ASP A 405 0.69 -10.11 47.00
CA ASP A 405 0.02 -11.18 46.25
C ASP A 405 0.26 -12.58 46.80
N GLY A 406 -0.82 -13.34 46.90
CA GLY A 406 -0.90 -14.65 47.54
C GLY A 406 -0.86 -15.80 46.54
N ASN A 407 0.03 -16.77 46.78
CA ASN A 407 -0.20 -18.13 46.31
C ASN A 407 -1.03 -18.87 47.37
N THR A 408 -2.33 -19.01 47.10
CA THR A 408 -3.30 -19.94 47.71
C THR A 408 -3.58 -19.83 49.22
N SER A 409 -4.85 -19.52 49.52
CA SER A 409 -5.53 -19.65 50.81
C SER A 409 -5.16 -18.64 51.92
N CYS A 410 -6.15 -17.82 52.30
CA CYS A 410 -6.12 -16.88 53.43
C CYS A 410 -5.85 -17.53 54.81
N THR A 411 -5.68 -18.86 54.88
CA THR A 411 -5.49 -19.60 56.14
C THR A 411 -4.04 -19.99 56.45
N ALA A 412 -3.06 -19.73 55.56
CA ALA A 412 -1.75 -20.39 55.67
C ALA A 412 -0.56 -19.58 56.24
N ASN A 413 -0.53 -18.24 56.28
CA ASN A 413 0.61 -17.51 56.87
C ASN A 413 0.27 -16.09 57.35
N ASN A 414 0.74 -15.73 58.55
CA ASN A 414 0.53 -14.47 59.30
C ASN A 414 1.08 -13.17 58.63
N LEU A 415 0.96 -12.95 57.31
CA LEU A 415 1.62 -11.83 56.60
C LEU A 415 0.75 -11.02 55.61
N PHE A 416 -0.57 -11.25 55.58
CA PHE A 416 -1.49 -10.57 54.64
C PHE A 416 -2.20 -9.32 55.21
N HIS A 417 -2.36 -9.24 56.53
CA HIS A 417 -3.01 -8.08 57.17
C HIS A 417 -1.99 -7.01 57.55
N ILE A 418 -2.39 -5.74 57.44
CA ILE A 418 -1.62 -4.65 58.05
C ILE A 418 -1.65 -4.77 59.58
N TYR A 419 -0.72 -4.11 60.28
CA TYR A 419 -0.65 -4.21 61.73
C TYR A 419 -1.94 -3.69 62.38
N THR A 420 -2.52 -4.41 63.34
CA THR A 420 -3.81 -4.05 63.95
C THR A 420 -3.66 -3.10 65.14
N THR A 421 -2.44 -2.88 65.62
CA THR A 421 -2.12 -1.94 66.71
C THR A 421 -0.85 -1.15 66.41
N ALA A 422 -0.80 0.11 66.86
CA ALA A 422 0.38 0.97 66.73
C ALA A 422 1.62 0.32 67.38
N GLN A 423 1.48 -0.26 68.57
CA GLN A 423 2.57 -0.95 69.27
C GLN A 423 3.14 -2.11 68.44
N GLN A 424 2.30 -2.88 67.76
CA GLN A 424 2.73 -3.97 66.90
C GLN A 424 3.52 -3.44 65.70
N ALA A 425 3.04 -2.39 65.03
CA ALA A 425 3.77 -1.76 63.94
C ALA A 425 5.12 -1.18 64.40
N ILE A 426 5.16 -0.52 65.55
CA ILE A 426 6.39 0.04 66.13
C ILE A 426 7.42 -1.06 66.41
N SER A 427 6.98 -2.19 66.95
CA SER A 427 7.85 -3.30 67.37
C SER A 427 8.34 -4.20 66.22
N ASN A 428 7.76 -4.06 65.02
CA ASN A 428 8.10 -4.86 63.84
C ASN A 428 8.75 -4.01 62.72
N ASN A 429 9.17 -4.67 61.65
CA ASN A 429 9.74 -4.02 60.47
C ASN A 429 8.69 -3.18 59.73
N TYR A 430 9.16 -2.25 58.89
CA TYR A 430 8.32 -1.52 57.95
C TYR A 430 7.73 -2.48 56.91
N THR A 431 6.60 -2.11 56.31
CA THR A 431 5.93 -2.91 55.28
C THR A 431 6.05 -2.32 53.88
N HIS A 432 6.29 -1.00 53.76
CA HIS A 432 6.47 -0.30 52.47
C HIS A 432 7.60 0.72 52.52
N GLU A 433 8.10 1.11 51.35
CA GLU A 433 9.08 2.18 51.19
C GLU A 433 8.38 3.45 50.69
N LEU A 434 8.93 4.61 51.03
CA LEU A 434 8.43 5.92 50.63
C LEU A 434 9.60 6.76 50.10
N VAL A 435 9.53 7.19 48.83
CA VAL A 435 10.60 7.98 48.21
C VAL A 435 10.61 9.40 48.76
N TYR A 436 11.78 9.88 49.21
CA TYR A 436 11.85 11.17 49.92
C TYR A 436 11.70 12.40 49.02
N ASN A 437 12.03 12.32 47.73
CA ASN A 437 12.02 13.42 46.76
C ASN A 437 10.87 13.30 45.73
N ASP A 438 9.77 12.71 46.15
CA ASP A 438 8.54 12.58 45.37
C ASP A 438 7.49 13.56 45.90
N ALA A 439 7.14 14.55 45.07
CA ALA A 439 6.16 15.58 45.41
C ALA A 439 4.71 15.05 45.41
N ASP A 440 4.47 13.98 44.67
CA ASP A 440 3.16 13.34 44.55
C ASP A 440 2.98 12.25 45.61
N GLY A 441 4.08 11.62 46.06
CA GLY A 441 4.10 10.59 47.11
C GLY A 441 3.27 9.36 46.79
N GLU A 442 3.07 8.51 47.80
CA GLU A 442 2.46 7.19 47.63
C GLU A 442 0.95 7.22 47.90
N ASP A 443 0.15 6.60 47.03
CA ASP A 443 -1.31 6.50 47.20
C ASP A 443 -1.68 5.35 48.14
N LEU A 444 -2.27 5.69 49.29
CA LEU A 444 -2.66 4.72 50.31
C LEU A 444 -3.84 3.84 49.86
N MET A 445 -4.66 4.28 48.91
CA MET A 445 -5.78 3.49 48.37
C MET A 445 -5.30 2.28 47.55
N GLU A 446 -4.09 2.35 46.99
CA GLU A 446 -3.46 1.21 46.30
C GLU A 446 -2.83 0.20 47.27
N ILE A 447 -2.67 0.57 48.55
CA ILE A 447 -2.03 -0.26 49.56
C ILE A 447 -3.05 -0.99 50.43
N VAL A 448 -4.26 -0.47 50.57
CA VAL A 448 -5.27 -1.02 51.50
C VAL A 448 -6.41 -1.73 50.77
N ARG A 449 -6.86 -2.84 51.35
CA ARG A 449 -8.11 -3.52 51.01
C ARG A 449 -8.76 -4.09 52.27
N ALA A 450 -10.03 -4.49 52.19
CA ALA A 450 -10.74 -5.11 53.32
C ALA A 450 -10.99 -6.60 53.07
N HIS A 451 -10.80 -7.41 54.10
CA HIS A 451 -11.12 -8.85 54.12
C HIS A 451 -12.24 -9.12 55.12
N PHE A 452 -13.06 -10.14 54.87
CA PHE A 452 -14.23 -10.45 55.69
C PHE A 452 -14.63 -11.94 55.63
N VAL A 453 -15.56 -12.37 56.50
CA VAL A 453 -16.15 -13.72 56.49
C VAL A 453 -17.64 -13.63 56.16
N ARG A 454 -18.06 -14.24 55.05
CA ARG A 454 -19.48 -14.33 54.63
C ARG A 454 -20.13 -15.61 55.15
N ASN A 455 -21.34 -15.53 55.72
CA ASN A 455 -22.18 -16.67 56.13
C ASN A 455 -21.43 -17.77 56.92
N ASN A 456 -20.52 -17.38 57.82
CA ASN A 456 -19.67 -18.29 58.59
C ASN A 456 -18.82 -19.24 57.72
N ALA A 457 -18.42 -18.81 56.52
CA ALA A 457 -17.50 -19.55 55.66
C ALA A 457 -16.17 -19.83 56.38
N ALA A 458 -15.52 -20.94 56.02
CA ALA A 458 -14.26 -21.37 56.63
C ALA A 458 -13.04 -20.50 56.28
N SER A 459 -13.16 -19.64 55.25
CA SER A 459 -12.09 -18.78 54.75
C SER A 459 -12.53 -17.33 54.63
N GLU A 460 -11.59 -16.41 54.87
CA GLU A 460 -11.77 -14.98 54.63
C GLU A 460 -11.81 -14.69 53.12
N GLN A 461 -12.64 -13.72 52.73
CA GLN A 461 -12.85 -13.25 51.36
C GLN A 461 -12.45 -11.78 51.27
N GLU A 462 -12.02 -11.35 50.08
CA GLU A 462 -11.71 -9.97 49.79
C GLU A 462 -12.98 -9.18 49.44
N MET A 463 -13.06 -7.94 49.94
CA MET A 463 -14.08 -6.96 49.61
C MET A 463 -13.63 -6.16 48.39
N ASP A 464 -14.46 -6.12 47.36
CA ASP A 464 -14.19 -5.43 46.09
C ASP A 464 -14.12 -3.91 46.25
N ASP A 465 -15.20 -3.29 46.75
CA ASP A 465 -15.23 -1.86 47.09
C ASP A 465 -16.00 -1.67 48.39
N VAL A 466 -15.30 -1.19 49.42
CA VAL A 466 -15.87 -0.95 50.75
C VAL A 466 -17.04 0.04 50.74
N SER A 467 -17.12 0.93 49.73
CA SER A 467 -18.21 1.90 49.57
C SER A 467 -19.56 1.23 49.30
N LYS A 468 -19.57 0.14 48.53
CA LYS A 468 -20.76 -0.69 48.27
C LYS A 468 -21.33 -1.32 49.53
N TYR A 469 -20.48 -1.46 50.55
CA TYR A 469 -20.83 -2.02 51.85
C TYR A 469 -21.12 -0.92 52.89
N GLY A 470 -21.35 0.32 52.48
CA GLY A 470 -21.65 1.43 53.40
C GLY A 470 -20.48 1.81 54.29
N MET A 471 -19.24 1.60 53.82
CA MET A 471 -18.02 1.94 54.54
C MET A 471 -17.10 2.84 53.70
N LYS A 472 -16.18 3.56 54.34
CA LYS A 472 -15.14 4.33 53.66
C LYS A 472 -13.79 4.22 54.37
N TRP A 473 -12.72 4.42 53.61
CA TRP A 473 -11.37 4.55 54.15
C TRP A 473 -11.13 5.97 54.69
N GLU A 474 -10.51 6.05 55.85
CA GLU A 474 -9.96 7.29 56.40
C GLU A 474 -8.50 7.05 56.80
N PHE A 475 -7.63 8.03 56.49
CA PHE A 475 -6.20 7.97 56.74
C PHE A 475 -5.79 9.12 57.66
N ALA A 476 -4.88 8.86 58.58
CA ALA A 476 -4.30 9.88 59.47
C ALA A 476 -2.87 9.52 59.84
N GLU A 477 -2.02 10.50 60.12
CA GLU A 477 -0.70 10.24 60.69
C GLU A 477 -0.84 9.59 62.08
N SER A 478 -0.05 8.55 62.35
CA SER A 478 0.00 7.95 63.68
C SER A 478 1.34 8.24 64.34
N HIS A 479 1.33 9.09 65.37
CA HIS A 479 2.56 9.63 65.94
C HIS A 479 3.19 8.70 66.98
N TYR A 480 4.51 8.49 66.89
CA TYR A 480 5.27 7.78 67.91
C TYR A 480 6.71 8.28 68.01
N THR A 481 7.34 8.05 69.16
CA THR A 481 8.77 8.31 69.35
C THR A 481 9.61 7.03 69.34
N ALA A 482 10.76 7.05 68.68
CA ALA A 482 11.72 5.94 68.64
C ALA A 482 13.03 6.24 69.39
N GLY A 483 13.60 5.21 70.00
CA GLY A 483 14.90 5.22 70.67
C GLY A 483 14.95 6.05 71.96
N ASP A 484 16.12 6.03 72.62
CA ASP A 484 16.34 6.73 73.90
C ASP A 484 16.27 8.26 73.76
N ASN A 485 16.58 8.78 72.57
CA ASN A 485 16.51 10.20 72.23
C ASN A 485 15.07 10.67 71.91
N LYS A 486 14.08 9.77 71.95
CA LYS A 486 12.65 10.07 71.73
C LYS A 486 12.38 10.81 70.41
N THR A 487 13.05 10.40 69.34
CA THR A 487 12.86 11.00 68.01
C THR A 487 11.44 10.74 67.53
N SER A 488 10.70 11.76 67.09
CA SER A 488 9.39 11.56 66.47
C SER A 488 9.57 11.06 65.05
N GLU A 489 9.25 9.78 64.79
CA GLU A 489 9.40 9.18 63.46
C GLU A 489 8.34 9.73 62.50
N SER A 490 7.10 9.90 62.99
CA SER A 490 5.97 10.36 62.19
C SER A 490 6.00 11.85 61.84
N ALA A 491 6.93 12.63 62.43
CA ALA A 491 7.14 14.02 62.02
C ALA A 491 7.79 14.18 60.63
N HIS A 492 8.22 13.07 60.02
CA HIS A 492 8.87 13.07 58.70
C HIS A 492 7.91 12.78 57.54
N ILE A 493 6.59 12.81 57.78
CA ILE A 493 5.56 12.69 56.74
C ILE A 493 4.43 13.70 56.97
N TYR A 494 3.65 13.92 55.93
CA TYR A 494 2.33 14.53 56.00
C TYR A 494 1.38 13.87 55.00
N LEU A 495 0.08 13.96 55.25
CA LEU A 495 -0.94 13.48 54.33
C LEU A 495 -1.50 14.60 53.45
N LYS A 496 -1.65 14.33 52.15
CA LYS A 496 -2.36 15.17 51.18
C LYS A 496 -3.48 14.35 50.55
N GLY A 497 -4.67 14.41 51.15
CA GLY A 497 -5.77 13.51 50.79
C GLY A 497 -5.46 12.07 51.19
N ASN A 498 -5.50 11.14 50.24
CA ASN A 498 -5.12 9.74 50.40
C ASN A 498 -3.63 9.46 50.17
N ARG A 499 -2.81 10.51 49.94
CA ARG A 499 -1.38 10.33 49.66
C ARG A 499 -0.50 10.61 50.85
N VAL A 500 0.47 9.73 51.10
CA VAL A 500 1.52 9.91 52.10
C VAL A 500 2.78 10.45 51.43
N ILE A 501 3.30 11.54 51.97
CA ILE A 501 4.43 12.27 51.39
C ILE A 501 5.49 12.51 52.47
N ALA A 502 6.76 12.27 52.16
CA ALA A 502 7.87 12.57 53.06
C ALA A 502 8.03 14.09 53.26
N CYS A 503 8.49 14.51 54.44
CA CYS A 503 8.85 15.89 54.70
C CYS A 503 9.93 16.06 55.78
N THR A 504 10.61 17.20 55.77
CA THR A 504 11.61 17.58 56.77
C THR A 504 10.97 18.03 58.09
N VAL A 505 11.79 18.17 59.13
CA VAL A 505 11.37 18.72 60.43
C VAL A 505 12.08 20.03 60.73
N ASP A 506 11.39 20.95 61.41
CA ASP A 506 11.99 22.18 61.91
C ASP A 506 12.84 21.94 63.20
N ALA A 507 13.50 22.99 63.68
CA ALA A 507 14.33 22.91 64.90
C ALA A 507 13.53 22.57 66.19
N ASN A 508 12.20 22.64 66.15
CA ASN A 508 11.31 22.26 67.24
C ASN A 508 10.72 20.86 67.05
N GLY A 509 11.13 20.13 66.01
CA GLY A 509 10.63 18.79 65.69
C GLY A 509 9.24 18.78 65.06
N LYS A 510 8.78 19.89 64.46
CA LYS A 510 7.51 19.97 63.73
C LYS A 510 7.70 19.63 62.25
N PRO A 511 6.76 18.90 61.61
CA PRO A 511 6.82 18.61 60.18
C PRO A 511 6.78 19.90 59.36
N GLN A 512 7.47 19.91 58.22
CA GLN A 512 7.46 20.98 57.23
C GLN A 512 6.87 20.48 55.90
N PRO A 513 5.52 20.40 55.77
CA PRO A 513 4.86 19.95 54.55
C PRO A 513 5.37 20.69 53.30
N GLY A 514 5.69 19.93 52.25
CA GLY A 514 6.24 20.44 50.99
C GLY A 514 7.76 20.62 50.95
N ASN A 515 8.47 20.52 52.09
CA ASN A 515 9.93 20.51 52.12
C ASN A 515 10.44 19.07 52.24
N GLN A 516 11.32 18.67 51.31
CA GLN A 516 11.90 17.33 51.24
C GLN A 516 13.41 17.43 51.08
N ASP A 517 14.15 16.67 51.89
CA ASP A 517 15.60 16.51 51.72
C ASP A 517 16.09 15.19 52.32
N ARG A 518 17.38 14.91 52.12
CA ARG A 518 18.04 13.67 52.54
C ARG A 518 18.09 13.46 54.06
N SER A 519 17.76 14.46 54.89
CA SER A 519 17.71 14.31 56.36
C SER A 519 16.62 13.35 56.85
N THR A 520 15.66 13.06 55.98
CA THR A 520 14.52 12.18 56.22
C THR A 520 14.79 10.71 55.89
N LEU A 521 15.90 10.40 55.21
CA LEU A 521 16.26 9.04 54.84
C LEU A 521 16.35 8.14 56.07
N GLU A 522 15.93 6.88 55.91
CA GLU A 522 15.91 5.84 56.95
C GLU A 522 14.91 6.06 58.10
N ARG A 523 14.17 7.17 58.10
CA ARG A 523 13.07 7.39 59.05
C ARG A 523 11.92 6.43 58.78
N ARG A 524 11.19 6.08 59.83
CA ARG A 524 10.15 5.04 59.80
C ARG A 524 8.78 5.56 60.22
N PRO A 525 8.21 6.52 59.49
CA PRO A 525 6.92 7.10 59.83
C PRO A 525 5.79 6.06 59.72
N MET A 526 4.65 6.36 60.36
CA MET A 526 3.51 5.44 60.41
C MET A 526 2.20 6.17 60.12
N VAL A 527 1.34 5.52 59.34
CA VAL A 527 0.00 5.98 58.98
C VAL A 527 -1.03 5.06 59.62
N ARG A 528 -2.04 5.64 60.25
CA ARG A 528 -3.28 4.98 60.67
C ARG A 528 -4.24 4.89 59.50
N VAL A 529 -4.83 3.71 59.34
CA VAL A 529 -5.94 3.42 58.43
C VAL A 529 -7.15 3.03 59.25
N THR A 530 -8.28 3.70 59.04
CA THR A 530 -9.57 3.34 59.65
C THR A 530 -10.61 3.06 58.58
N LEU A 531 -11.34 1.97 58.76
CA LEU A 531 -12.52 1.65 57.95
C LEU A 531 -13.77 2.10 58.72
N VAL A 532 -14.54 3.00 58.14
CA VAL A 532 -15.59 3.76 58.83
C VAL A 532 -16.96 3.42 58.26
N ASP A 533 -17.92 3.07 59.13
CA ASP A 533 -19.34 2.88 58.80
C ASP A 533 -19.99 4.24 58.53
N THR A 534 -20.44 4.47 57.30
CA THR A 534 -21.08 5.72 56.85
C THR A 534 -22.60 5.70 56.98
N THR A 535 -23.20 4.59 57.38
CA THR A 535 -24.66 4.44 57.47
C THR A 535 -25.23 5.01 58.77
N LYS A 536 -24.39 5.34 59.75
CA LYS A 536 -24.79 5.87 61.06
C LYS A 536 -24.54 7.37 61.15
N THR A 537 -25.40 8.07 61.89
CA THR A 537 -25.25 9.51 62.16
C THR A 537 -24.00 9.86 62.98
N THR A 538 -23.52 8.91 63.77
CA THR A 538 -22.18 8.91 64.38
C THR A 538 -21.38 7.78 63.76
N ASN A 539 -20.49 8.13 62.84
CA ASN A 539 -19.60 7.21 62.12
C ASN A 539 -18.84 6.30 63.10
N ASN A 540 -19.15 4.99 63.07
CA ASN A 540 -18.44 3.99 63.86
C ASN A 540 -17.21 3.48 63.09
N ILE A 541 -16.13 3.15 63.79
CA ILE A 541 -14.95 2.52 63.16
C ILE A 541 -15.13 1.00 63.20
N VAL A 542 -15.17 0.40 62.02
CA VAL A 542 -15.34 -1.05 61.81
C VAL A 542 -14.03 -1.78 62.08
N ALA A 543 -12.92 -1.26 61.56
CA ALA A 543 -11.58 -1.80 61.75
C ALA A 543 -10.53 -0.68 61.73
N VAL A 544 -9.42 -0.89 62.42
CA VAL A 544 -8.25 0.01 62.43
C VAL A 544 -6.98 -0.79 62.13
N GLY A 545 -6.06 -0.18 61.40
CA GLY A 545 -4.76 -0.76 61.09
C GLY A 545 -3.69 0.30 60.87
N PHE A 546 -2.44 -0.15 60.79
CA PHE A 546 -1.26 0.71 60.80
C PHE A 546 -0.26 0.26 59.74
N ILE A 547 0.16 1.21 58.90
CA ILE A 547 1.15 1.01 57.85
C ILE A 547 2.42 1.75 58.27
N LYS A 548 3.54 1.03 58.31
CA LYS A 548 4.84 1.59 58.67
C LYS A 548 5.72 1.66 57.43
N PHE A 549 6.22 2.86 57.13
CA PHE A 549 7.06 3.12 55.97
C PHE A 549 8.55 3.13 56.36
N ARG A 550 9.42 3.05 55.37
CA ARG A 550 10.83 3.48 55.45
C ARG A 550 11.08 4.49 54.34
N ILE A 551 11.61 5.66 54.70
CA ILE A 551 11.93 6.69 53.70
C ILE A 551 13.24 6.32 52.98
N THR A 552 13.21 6.25 51.64
CA THR A 552 14.32 5.81 50.77
C THR A 552 14.63 6.81 49.66
N GLU A 553 15.76 6.62 48.99
CA GLU A 553 16.20 7.41 47.82
C GLU A 553 15.71 6.74 46.52
N LYS A 554 15.33 7.55 45.52
CA LYS A 554 14.96 7.07 44.19
C LYS A 554 16.16 6.40 43.51
N GLU A 555 15.98 5.23 42.88
CA GLU A 555 17.04 4.65 42.03
C GLU A 555 17.36 5.59 40.85
N ALA A 556 18.65 5.71 40.51
CA ALA A 556 19.09 6.61 39.46
C ALA A 556 18.93 5.94 38.08
N GLU A 557 18.14 6.57 37.22
CA GLU A 557 17.99 6.19 35.81
C GLU A 557 19.26 6.53 35.01
N PRO A 558 19.67 5.70 34.03
CA PRO A 558 20.79 6.02 33.16
C PRO A 558 20.51 7.29 32.35
N ALA A 559 21.56 8.08 32.08
CA ALA A 559 21.45 9.26 31.25
C ALA A 559 21.13 8.88 29.78
N ASP A 560 20.38 9.74 29.09
CA ASP A 560 20.02 9.56 27.68
C ASP A 560 21.26 9.40 26.79
N ALA A 561 21.18 8.50 25.82
CA ALA A 561 22.27 8.25 24.89
C ALA A 561 22.64 9.51 24.07
N ILE A 562 23.93 9.74 23.87
CA ILE A 562 24.46 10.88 23.12
C ILE A 562 24.87 10.41 21.72
N ASN A 563 24.32 11.06 20.69
CA ASN A 563 24.68 10.81 19.29
C ASN A 563 25.64 11.90 18.77
N ILE A 564 26.64 11.50 17.99
CA ILE A 564 27.68 12.38 17.43
C ILE A 564 27.93 11.99 15.98
N ASP A 565 27.74 12.93 15.06
CA ASP A 565 27.86 12.69 13.62
C ASP A 565 29.20 13.17 13.06
N PHE A 566 29.82 12.32 12.24
CA PHE A 566 31.00 12.62 11.45
C PHE A 566 30.63 12.54 9.97
N ASN A 567 30.61 13.70 9.31
CA ASN A 567 30.28 13.80 7.90
C ASN A 567 31.55 13.72 7.05
N GLY A 568 31.57 12.78 6.10
CA GLY A 568 32.52 12.74 5.01
C GLY A 568 32.21 13.79 3.94
N ASP A 569 33.19 14.04 3.07
CA ASP A 569 33.13 15.08 2.04
C ASP A 569 32.35 14.65 0.78
N GLY A 570 31.75 13.46 0.77
CA GLY A 570 31.16 12.82 -0.39
C GLY A 570 32.09 11.80 -1.03
N TYR A 571 31.55 11.03 -1.98
CA TYR A 571 32.31 10.02 -2.72
C TYR A 571 31.98 10.11 -4.21
N ASP A 572 33.02 10.28 -5.03
CA ASP A 572 32.91 10.21 -6.49
C ASP A 572 32.92 8.73 -6.90
N LEU A 573 31.77 8.20 -7.35
CA LEU A 573 31.61 6.76 -7.61
C LEU A 573 32.73 6.26 -8.52
N SER A 574 33.55 5.34 -8.03
CA SER A 574 34.77 4.91 -8.74
C SER A 574 35.17 3.49 -8.36
N CYS A 575 36.24 2.99 -8.95
CA CYS A 575 36.82 1.69 -8.62
C CYS A 575 37.67 1.71 -7.33
N THR A 576 37.68 2.81 -6.57
CA THR A 576 38.50 2.96 -5.36
C THR A 576 37.62 2.89 -4.13
N ASP A 577 38.02 2.11 -3.12
CA ASP A 577 37.27 2.03 -1.86
C ASP A 577 37.15 3.40 -1.16
N TYR A 578 36.05 3.59 -0.44
CA TYR A 578 35.87 4.77 0.41
C TYR A 578 36.57 4.55 1.75
N ASN A 579 37.46 5.47 2.12
CA ASN A 579 38.05 5.52 3.46
C ASN A 579 37.78 6.89 4.10
N PHE A 580 37.25 6.86 5.31
CA PHE A 580 37.18 8.02 6.18
C PHE A 580 37.84 7.70 7.52
N THR A 581 38.98 8.33 7.81
CA THR A 581 39.62 8.24 9.12
C THR A 581 39.40 9.54 9.89
N GLN A 582 38.85 9.45 11.10
CA GLN A 582 38.73 10.60 11.99
C GLN A 582 40.10 11.20 12.30
N THR A 583 40.17 12.51 12.44
CA THR A 583 41.35 13.19 12.96
C THR A 583 41.24 13.37 14.47
N TRP A 584 42.38 13.42 15.17
CA TRP A 584 42.43 13.70 16.61
C TRP A 584 41.66 14.98 16.98
N ALA A 585 41.74 16.01 16.13
CA ALA A 585 41.07 17.29 16.34
C ALA A 585 39.54 17.18 16.25
N GLN A 586 39.01 16.33 15.36
CA GLN A 586 37.56 16.10 15.28
C GLN A 586 37.07 15.31 16.50
N VAL A 587 37.82 14.31 16.97
CA VAL A 587 37.48 13.56 18.20
C VAL A 587 37.49 14.49 19.41
N GLU A 588 38.52 15.33 19.56
CA GLU A 588 38.59 16.30 20.65
C GLU A 588 37.46 17.33 20.61
N ALA A 589 37.16 17.87 19.42
CA ALA A 589 36.14 18.91 19.28
C ALA A 589 34.70 18.38 19.37
N GLN A 590 34.42 17.17 18.86
CA GLN A 590 33.05 16.67 18.70
C GLN A 590 32.67 15.61 19.72
N VAL A 591 33.65 14.86 20.26
CA VAL A 591 33.44 13.85 21.30
C VAL A 591 33.83 14.40 22.66
N LEU A 592 35.12 14.67 22.88
CA LEU A 592 35.63 15.04 24.21
C LEU A 592 35.07 16.37 24.71
N SER A 593 35.05 17.40 23.87
CA SER A 593 34.44 18.70 24.23
C SER A 593 32.93 18.61 24.46
N LYS A 594 32.22 17.72 23.75
CA LYS A 594 30.77 17.54 23.89
C LYS A 594 30.41 16.83 25.20
N LEU A 595 31.25 15.87 25.60
CA LEU A 595 31.15 15.18 26.89
C LEU A 595 31.75 15.99 28.04
N ASN A 596 32.49 17.07 27.74
CA ASN A 596 33.25 17.88 28.67
C ASN A 596 34.19 17.01 29.54
N MET A 597 34.95 16.13 28.89
CA MET A 597 35.90 15.21 29.50
C MET A 597 37.27 15.35 28.86
N SER A 598 38.33 15.13 29.64
CA SER A 598 39.66 14.91 29.08
C SER A 598 39.74 13.55 28.38
N LYS A 599 40.76 13.37 27.53
CA LYS A 599 41.06 12.07 26.89
C LYS A 599 41.17 10.94 27.91
N GLU A 600 41.97 11.16 28.96
CA GLU A 600 42.22 10.14 30.00
C GLU A 600 40.92 9.77 30.74
N GLU A 601 40.05 10.75 31.02
CA GLU A 601 38.75 10.48 31.61
C GLU A 601 37.83 9.71 30.66
N PHE A 602 37.83 10.03 29.37
CA PHE A 602 37.00 9.32 28.40
C PHE A 602 37.46 7.86 28.24
N GLU A 603 38.75 7.61 28.05
CA GLU A 603 39.31 6.27 27.88
C GLU A 603 39.20 5.39 29.14
N GLN A 604 39.18 6.00 30.33
CA GLN A 604 38.91 5.27 31.58
C GLN A 604 37.43 4.93 31.78
N ASN A 605 36.53 5.76 31.25
CA ASN A 605 35.09 5.63 31.50
C ASN A 605 34.32 4.99 30.35
N TYR A 606 34.90 4.87 29.15
CA TYR A 606 34.24 4.36 27.95
C TYR A 606 35.12 3.38 27.18
N THR A 607 34.49 2.31 26.69
CA THR A 607 35.13 1.35 25.79
C THR A 607 34.28 1.18 24.53
N VAL A 608 34.88 1.28 23.34
CA VAL A 608 34.16 1.02 22.09
C VAL A 608 33.76 -0.45 22.01
N GLU A 609 32.52 -0.72 21.59
CA GLU A 609 32.02 -2.08 21.43
C GLU A 609 32.65 -2.73 20.19
N LYS A 610 33.21 -3.93 20.39
CA LYS A 610 33.87 -4.71 19.34
C LYS A 610 32.99 -5.87 18.88
N ILE A 611 33.19 -6.27 17.62
CA ILE A 611 32.68 -7.56 17.14
C ILE A 611 33.31 -8.67 17.98
N SER A 612 32.51 -9.65 18.40
CA SER A 612 32.98 -10.76 19.23
C SER A 612 34.22 -11.44 18.63
N GLY A 613 35.32 -11.47 19.39
CA GLY A 613 36.60 -12.05 18.98
C GLY A 613 37.54 -11.13 18.19
N SER A 614 37.14 -9.89 17.88
CA SER A 614 38.01 -8.89 17.24
C SER A 614 38.66 -7.96 18.26
N GLN A 615 39.92 -7.58 18.01
CA GLN A 615 40.64 -6.58 18.81
C GLN A 615 40.49 -5.17 18.24
N THR A 616 40.21 -5.04 16.93
CA THR A 616 40.22 -3.74 16.23
C THR A 616 38.85 -3.38 15.65
N ASN A 617 38.09 -4.35 15.16
CA ASN A 617 36.84 -4.10 14.42
C ASN A 617 35.68 -3.84 15.37
N CYS A 618 35.04 -2.69 15.19
CA CYS A 618 33.92 -2.23 15.99
C CYS A 618 32.62 -2.90 15.55
N GLN A 619 31.71 -3.11 16.50
CA GLN A 619 30.34 -3.53 16.20
C GLN A 619 29.60 -2.36 15.54
N LEU A 620 29.02 -2.61 14.37
CA LEU A 620 28.27 -1.61 13.62
C LEU A 620 26.83 -1.52 14.08
N TYR A 621 26.25 -0.34 13.87
CA TYR A 621 24.88 0.02 14.19
C TYR A 621 24.25 0.76 13.00
N ALA A 622 22.95 0.57 12.83
CA ALA A 622 22.10 1.32 11.91
C ALA A 622 20.85 1.80 12.66
N HIS A 623 20.13 2.77 12.11
CA HIS A 623 18.83 3.18 12.64
C HIS A 623 17.73 2.22 12.18
N ASP A 624 16.85 1.79 13.10
CA ASP A 624 15.62 1.08 12.76
C ASP A 624 14.54 2.03 12.21
N ALA A 625 13.37 1.49 11.86
CA ALA A 625 12.25 2.27 11.30
C ALA A 625 11.71 3.37 12.25
N GLN A 626 12.05 3.31 13.54
CA GLN A 626 11.68 4.29 14.56
C GLN A 626 12.85 5.25 14.89
N GLY A 627 13.99 5.15 14.18
CA GLY A 627 15.17 5.97 14.41
C GLY A 627 15.97 5.55 15.63
N LYS A 628 15.87 4.30 16.09
CA LYS A 628 16.64 3.78 17.22
C LYS A 628 17.89 3.02 16.72
N PRO A 629 19.06 3.18 17.38
CA PRO A 629 20.25 2.42 17.03
C PRO A 629 20.07 0.92 17.30
N VAL A 630 20.27 0.09 16.28
CA VAL A 630 20.25 -1.37 16.33
C VAL A 630 21.52 -1.94 15.70
N GLN A 631 22.00 -3.10 16.19
CA GLN A 631 23.20 -3.73 15.63
C GLN A 631 22.98 -4.06 14.15
N SER A 632 23.97 -3.72 13.33
CA SER A 632 23.97 -3.93 11.88
C SER A 632 25.30 -4.55 11.44
N THR A 633 25.33 -5.03 10.20
CA THR A 633 26.54 -5.42 9.46
C THR A 633 26.66 -4.69 8.13
N GLU A 634 25.82 -3.67 7.91
CA GLU A 634 25.74 -2.96 6.65
C GLU A 634 26.73 -1.79 6.55
N TYR A 635 27.15 -1.55 5.32
CA TYR A 635 28.02 -0.48 4.85
C TYR A 635 29.44 -0.47 5.44
N GLY A 636 30.19 -1.53 5.14
CA GLY A 636 31.64 -1.56 5.32
C GLY A 636 32.12 -2.01 6.70
N THR A 637 33.28 -1.52 7.14
CA THR A 637 33.92 -1.89 8.40
C THR A 637 34.47 -0.66 9.12
N ILE A 638 34.29 -0.60 10.44
CA ILE A 638 34.92 0.42 11.28
C ILE A 638 35.99 -0.22 12.14
N THR A 639 37.20 0.33 12.09
CA THR A 639 38.35 -0.10 12.88
C THR A 639 38.79 1.00 13.83
N GLU A 640 39.11 0.60 15.06
CA GLU A 640 39.76 1.51 16.02
C GLU A 640 41.26 1.51 15.80
N LYS A 641 41.83 2.72 15.70
CA LYS A 641 43.26 2.97 15.61
C LYS A 641 43.72 3.51 16.97
N VAL A 642 44.14 2.60 17.83
CA VAL A 642 44.77 2.92 19.13
C VAL A 642 46.24 3.20 18.87
N ASP A 643 46.72 4.37 19.32
CA ASP A 643 48.16 4.68 19.30
C ASP A 643 48.80 4.26 20.64
N ASP A 644 50.05 3.80 20.59
CA ASP A 644 50.76 3.21 21.74
C ASP A 644 51.40 4.25 22.67
N GLN A 645 51.31 5.54 22.31
CA GLN A 645 51.75 6.66 23.14
C GLN A 645 50.61 7.23 24.00
N ASN A 646 50.84 7.35 25.31
CA ASN A 646 49.83 7.80 26.28
C ASN A 646 49.12 9.14 25.96
N HIS A 647 49.69 10.00 25.11
CA HIS A 647 49.17 11.33 24.80
C HIS A 647 48.38 11.45 23.47
N GLU A 648 48.32 10.39 22.64
CA GLU A 648 47.67 10.47 21.32
C GLU A 648 46.20 10.04 21.38
N THR A 649 45.28 10.86 20.87
CA THR A 649 43.83 10.61 20.89
C THR A 649 43.46 9.45 19.96
N THR A 650 42.80 8.43 20.50
CA THR A 650 42.29 7.28 19.73
C THR A 650 41.27 7.74 18.67
N VAL A 651 41.40 7.22 17.45
CA VAL A 651 40.51 7.56 16.32
C VAL A 651 39.90 6.31 15.69
N LEU A 652 38.81 6.50 14.97
CA LEU A 652 38.14 5.45 14.20
C LEU A 652 38.33 5.66 12.69
N SER A 653 38.46 4.56 11.96
CA SER A 653 38.56 4.52 10.48
C SER A 653 37.42 3.69 9.92
N TRP A 654 36.66 4.28 9.01
CA TRP A 654 35.59 3.62 8.28
C TRP A 654 36.02 3.34 6.84
N ASP A 655 35.86 2.09 6.44
CA ASP A 655 36.25 1.57 5.13
C ASP A 655 35.05 0.87 4.47
N ILE A 656 34.67 1.30 3.27
CA ILE A 656 33.59 0.69 2.46
C ILE A 656 34.17 0.33 1.10
N THR A 657 33.90 -0.88 0.63
CA THR A 657 34.39 -1.30 -0.69
C THR A 657 33.63 -0.60 -1.82
N ALA A 658 34.29 -0.35 -2.94
CA ALA A 658 33.67 0.24 -4.13
C ALA A 658 32.45 -0.58 -4.61
N ALA A 659 32.50 -1.90 -4.48
CA ALA A 659 31.41 -2.81 -4.84
C ALA A 659 30.17 -2.65 -3.94
N GLU A 660 30.35 -2.48 -2.63
CA GLU A 660 29.25 -2.22 -1.70
C GLU A 660 28.59 -0.87 -1.98
N ILE A 661 29.39 0.16 -2.30
CA ILE A 661 28.86 1.47 -2.67
C ILE A 661 28.04 1.37 -3.96
N TYR A 662 28.57 0.70 -4.99
CA TYR A 662 27.86 0.46 -6.25
C TYR A 662 26.52 -0.25 -6.02
N ALA A 663 26.51 -1.32 -5.22
CA ALA A 663 25.28 -2.05 -4.89
C ALA A 663 24.24 -1.17 -4.15
N ALA A 664 24.70 -0.22 -3.32
CA ALA A 664 23.81 0.70 -2.63
C ALA A 664 23.18 1.73 -3.57
N VAL A 665 23.93 2.22 -4.56
CA VAL A 665 23.48 3.30 -5.47
C VAL A 665 22.83 2.80 -6.76
N TRP A 666 23.09 1.57 -7.22
CA TRP A 666 22.55 1.03 -8.47
C TRP A 666 21.12 0.49 -8.30
N ASP A 667 20.22 0.85 -9.22
CA ASP A 667 18.90 0.25 -9.37
C ASP A 667 18.87 -0.62 -10.62
N ALA A 668 19.13 -1.91 -10.45
CA ALA A 668 19.19 -2.88 -11.54
C ALA A 668 17.87 -3.06 -12.29
N ALA A 669 16.72 -2.75 -11.66
CA ALA A 669 15.42 -2.88 -12.31
C ALA A 669 15.17 -1.73 -13.30
N LYS A 670 15.75 -0.56 -13.04
CA LYS A 670 15.64 0.63 -13.89
C LYS A 670 16.83 0.83 -14.80
N GLY A 671 17.97 0.22 -14.50
CA GLY A 671 19.23 0.48 -15.22
C GLY A 671 19.76 1.90 -14.96
N GLU A 672 19.53 2.42 -13.75
CA GLU A 672 19.83 3.81 -13.37
C GLU A 672 20.41 3.89 -11.96
N TYR A 673 21.09 5.00 -11.66
CA TYR A 673 21.59 5.30 -10.32
C TYR A 673 20.56 6.05 -9.47
N LYS A 674 20.47 5.69 -8.19
CA LYS A 674 19.73 6.45 -7.17
C LYS A 674 20.41 7.80 -6.95
N SER A 675 19.62 8.87 -6.86
CA SER A 675 20.12 10.22 -6.61
C SER A 675 20.19 10.55 -5.11
N GLY A 676 21.18 11.34 -4.71
CA GLY A 676 21.28 11.88 -3.35
C GLY A 676 21.65 10.86 -2.25
N VAL A 677 22.18 9.68 -2.61
CA VAL A 677 22.52 8.65 -1.63
C VAL A 677 23.65 9.11 -0.71
N ASN A 678 23.45 8.97 0.60
CA ASN A 678 24.44 9.18 1.64
C ASN A 678 24.39 7.94 2.55
N LEU A 679 25.46 7.13 2.57
CA LEU A 679 25.50 5.94 3.41
C LEU A 679 25.84 6.33 4.83
N GLU A 680 25.22 5.65 5.79
CA GLU A 680 25.36 5.91 7.22
C GLU A 680 25.66 4.60 7.97
N THR A 681 26.58 4.65 8.93
CA THR A 681 26.79 3.56 9.90
C THR A 681 27.30 4.12 11.23
N GLY A 682 27.06 3.44 12.34
CA GLY A 682 27.42 3.91 13.68
C GLY A 682 28.20 2.89 14.51
N VAL A 683 28.89 3.38 15.54
CA VAL A 683 29.49 2.55 16.60
C VAL A 683 29.08 3.04 17.98
N LYS A 684 29.03 2.12 18.94
CA LYS A 684 28.64 2.39 20.33
C LYS A 684 29.85 2.35 21.26
N PHE A 685 30.00 3.37 22.09
CA PHE A 685 30.90 3.40 23.24
C PHE A 685 30.12 3.08 24.51
N VAL A 686 30.53 2.01 25.19
CA VAL A 686 29.90 1.48 26.40
C VAL A 686 30.52 2.14 27.63
N PRO A 687 29.71 2.78 28.51
CA PRO A 687 30.23 3.36 29.74
C PRO A 687 30.57 2.30 30.78
N THR A 688 31.64 2.53 31.55
CA THR A 688 32.06 1.66 32.67
C THR A 688 31.19 1.88 33.91
N ASN A 689 30.68 3.12 34.09
CA ASN A 689 29.66 3.45 35.08
C ASN A 689 28.30 3.56 34.40
N LYS A 690 27.33 2.72 34.80
CA LYS A 690 25.98 2.67 34.21
C LYS A 690 25.16 3.97 34.35
N LEU A 691 25.63 4.93 35.15
CA LEU A 691 25.01 6.26 35.27
C LEU A 691 25.46 7.25 34.19
N ASN A 692 26.57 6.95 33.49
CA ASN A 692 27.01 7.74 32.35
C ASN A 692 26.18 7.35 31.11
N PRO A 693 25.91 8.29 30.19
CA PRO A 693 25.16 7.99 28.97
C PRO A 693 25.97 7.11 28.03
N GLU A 694 25.30 6.24 27.27
CA GLU A 694 25.91 5.59 26.10
C GLU A 694 26.24 6.64 25.04
N VAL A 695 27.34 6.45 24.30
CA VAL A 695 27.75 7.38 23.23
C VAL A 695 27.77 6.64 21.90
N TYR A 696 27.00 7.13 20.94
CA TYR A 696 26.98 6.64 19.57
C TYR A 696 27.69 7.62 18.65
N VAL A 697 28.62 7.10 17.85
CA VAL A 697 29.37 7.85 16.86
C VAL A 697 28.96 7.36 15.48
N TRP A 698 28.30 8.24 14.71
CA TRP A 698 27.76 7.99 13.38
C TRP A 698 28.68 8.54 12.31
N PHE A 699 28.83 7.79 11.23
CA PHE A 699 29.63 8.13 10.06
C PHE A 699 28.74 8.24 8.85
N HIS A 700 28.99 9.28 8.05
CA HIS A 700 28.28 9.54 6.81
C HIS A 700 29.26 9.65 5.66
N THR A 701 28.96 9.07 4.49
CA THR A 701 29.83 9.23 3.32
C THR A 701 29.83 10.66 2.78
N GLY A 702 28.77 11.42 3.08
CA GLY A 702 28.36 12.55 2.25
C GLY A 702 27.64 12.05 1.00
N VAL A 703 27.17 12.98 0.16
CA VAL A 703 26.44 12.62 -1.07
C VAL A 703 27.37 11.91 -2.05
N ILE A 704 26.96 10.71 -2.48
CA ILE A 704 27.64 9.95 -3.53
C ILE A 704 27.29 10.55 -4.90
N THR A 705 28.31 10.92 -5.65
CA THR A 705 28.17 11.42 -7.02
C THR A 705 28.14 10.26 -8.00
N THR A 706 27.05 10.13 -8.76
CA THR A 706 26.82 9.04 -9.73
C THR A 706 26.93 9.55 -11.17
N PRO A 707 27.39 8.72 -12.13
CA PRO A 707 27.60 9.14 -13.51
C PRO A 707 26.32 9.08 -14.35
N THR A 708 26.26 9.91 -15.38
CA THR A 708 25.30 9.80 -16.49
C THR A 708 25.99 10.12 -17.80
N ALA A 709 25.47 9.57 -18.91
CA ALA A 709 26.00 9.82 -20.24
C ALA A 709 24.89 10.06 -21.27
N SER A 710 25.24 10.70 -22.38
CA SER A 710 24.38 10.81 -23.55
C SER A 710 25.16 10.63 -24.85
N LEU A 711 24.56 9.95 -25.82
CA LEU A 711 25.08 9.81 -27.18
C LEU A 711 24.53 10.94 -28.07
N SER A 712 25.41 11.72 -28.70
CA SER A 712 25.00 12.80 -29.59
C SER A 712 24.66 12.26 -30.98
N ASN A 713 23.71 12.90 -31.67
CA ASN A 713 23.50 12.62 -33.09
C ASN A 713 24.63 13.19 -33.96
N GLU A 714 25.45 14.12 -33.45
CA GLU A 714 26.65 14.61 -34.15
C GLU A 714 27.74 13.52 -34.26
N ASP A 715 27.69 12.51 -33.38
CA ASP A 715 28.62 11.37 -33.42
C ASP A 715 28.20 10.31 -34.46
N LYS A 716 27.03 10.47 -35.10
CA LYS A 716 26.51 9.59 -36.16
C LYS A 716 26.79 10.18 -37.55
N ILE A 717 27.20 9.36 -38.51
CA ILE A 717 27.38 9.80 -39.90
C ILE A 717 26.00 9.94 -40.55
N LYS A 718 25.48 11.16 -40.69
CA LYS A 718 24.11 11.42 -41.17
C LYS A 718 23.70 10.61 -42.40
N GLU A 719 24.57 10.50 -43.40
CA GLU A 719 24.31 9.78 -44.66
C GLU A 719 24.10 8.27 -44.47
N ASN A 720 24.59 7.70 -43.36
CA ASN A 720 24.47 6.28 -43.01
C ASN A 720 23.26 6.01 -42.09
N TRP A 721 22.44 7.01 -41.81
CA TRP A 721 21.29 6.89 -40.90
C TRP A 721 20.02 7.47 -41.52
N ALA A 722 18.87 6.97 -41.08
CA ALA A 722 17.55 7.41 -41.54
C ALA A 722 16.64 7.80 -40.36
N ALA A 723 15.58 8.56 -40.67
CA ALA A 723 14.42 8.66 -39.78
C ALA A 723 13.68 7.32 -39.75
N ILE A 724 12.74 7.16 -38.80
CA ILE A 724 11.95 5.93 -38.68
C ILE A 724 11.23 5.63 -40.00
N ASN A 725 11.52 4.47 -40.58
CA ASN A 725 11.06 4.02 -41.90
C ASN A 725 11.34 5.03 -43.04
N GLY A 726 12.41 5.83 -42.88
CA GLY A 726 12.78 6.91 -43.77
C GLY A 726 13.82 6.49 -44.81
N GLN A 727 14.18 7.44 -45.67
CA GLN A 727 15.29 7.28 -46.61
C GLN A 727 16.63 7.56 -45.91
N MET A 728 17.73 7.00 -46.40
CA MET A 728 19.07 7.30 -45.89
C MET A 728 19.35 8.81 -45.95
N GLY A 729 19.96 9.37 -44.90
CA GLY A 729 20.19 10.80 -44.71
C GLY A 729 19.03 11.59 -44.09
N SER A 730 17.88 10.97 -43.86
CA SER A 730 16.67 11.68 -43.38
C SER A 730 16.60 11.86 -41.85
N GLY A 731 17.44 11.17 -41.06
CA GLY A 731 17.38 11.20 -39.60
C GLY A 731 18.44 10.31 -38.94
N TYR A 732 18.22 9.94 -37.68
CA TYR A 732 19.19 9.24 -36.82
C TYR A 732 18.61 8.07 -36.02
N ALA A 733 17.44 7.57 -36.45
CA ALA A 733 16.66 6.57 -35.72
C ALA A 733 17.00 5.14 -36.14
N GLU A 734 17.38 4.94 -37.40
CA GLU A 734 17.64 3.60 -37.94
C GLU A 734 18.78 3.59 -38.95
N ILE A 735 19.35 2.41 -39.16
CA ILE A 735 20.30 2.11 -40.24
C ILE A 735 19.73 0.99 -41.13
N HIS A 736 20.10 1.01 -42.42
CA HIS A 736 19.67 -0.01 -43.38
C HIS A 736 20.83 -0.93 -43.69
N ASN A 737 20.62 -2.22 -43.43
CA ASN A 737 21.58 -3.28 -43.63
C ASN A 737 21.20 -4.11 -44.87
N ASN A 738 22.21 -4.49 -45.64
CA ASN A 738 22.11 -5.19 -46.91
C ASN A 738 23.25 -6.21 -47.03
N VAL A 739 23.17 -7.08 -48.03
CA VAL A 739 24.30 -7.94 -48.39
C VAL A 739 25.44 -7.12 -48.99
N GLU A 740 26.64 -7.70 -48.95
CA GLU A 740 27.84 -7.15 -49.59
C GLU A 740 27.59 -6.76 -51.05
N VAL A 741 28.34 -5.76 -51.51
CA VAL A 741 28.15 -5.18 -52.84
C VAL A 741 28.82 -6.08 -53.89
N VAL A 742 28.06 -6.48 -54.92
CA VAL A 742 28.58 -7.25 -56.07
C VAL A 742 29.85 -6.60 -56.63
N GLY A 743 30.92 -7.40 -56.75
CA GLY A 743 32.20 -6.98 -57.33
C GLY A 743 33.21 -6.40 -56.32
N GLN A 744 32.87 -6.29 -55.03
CA GLN A 744 33.85 -6.03 -53.98
C GLN A 744 34.80 -7.25 -53.81
N PRO A 745 36.08 -7.04 -53.45
CA PRO A 745 37.00 -8.14 -53.17
C PRO A 745 36.45 -9.05 -52.07
N ASN A 746 36.46 -10.36 -52.31
CA ASN A 746 35.94 -11.41 -51.41
C ASN A 746 34.43 -11.38 -51.15
N ALA A 747 33.66 -10.49 -51.80
CA ALA A 747 32.23 -10.43 -51.60
C ALA A 747 31.54 -11.69 -52.13
N ASP A 748 30.77 -12.33 -51.27
CA ASP A 748 30.08 -13.59 -51.55
C ASP A 748 28.62 -13.58 -51.07
N ASP A 749 27.99 -12.41 -51.10
CA ASP A 749 26.57 -12.19 -50.80
C ASP A 749 26.19 -12.27 -49.30
N GLU A 750 27.19 -12.24 -48.42
CA GLU A 750 26.98 -12.27 -46.97
C GLU A 750 26.28 -11.01 -46.43
N PHE A 751 25.42 -11.22 -45.43
CA PHE A 751 24.57 -10.19 -44.83
C PHE A 751 25.19 -9.70 -43.53
N SER A 752 26.27 -8.94 -43.65
CA SER A 752 27.14 -8.51 -42.55
C SER A 752 27.44 -7.01 -42.62
N GLN A 753 27.27 -6.29 -41.50
CA GLN A 753 27.59 -4.87 -41.43
C GLN A 753 28.21 -4.50 -40.08
N ASP A 754 29.31 -3.77 -40.11
CA ASP A 754 29.87 -3.16 -38.90
C ASP A 754 29.08 -1.91 -38.52
N ILE A 755 28.39 -1.96 -37.39
CA ILE A 755 27.63 -0.84 -36.83
C ILE A 755 28.55 0.35 -36.56
N LEU A 756 29.80 0.12 -36.13
CA LEU A 756 30.74 1.22 -35.83
C LEU A 756 31.08 2.04 -37.08
N ALA A 757 31.09 1.43 -38.26
CA ALA A 757 31.31 2.16 -39.51
C ALA A 757 30.24 3.24 -39.81
N THR A 758 29.12 3.22 -39.08
CA THR A 758 28.06 4.25 -39.18
C THR A 758 28.28 5.45 -38.25
N PHE A 759 29.29 5.40 -37.37
CA PHE A 759 29.65 6.45 -36.43
C PHE A 759 30.90 7.22 -36.89
N VAL A 760 30.98 8.51 -36.51
CA VAL A 760 32.10 9.38 -36.87
C VAL A 760 33.39 8.82 -36.28
N GLY A 761 34.39 8.60 -37.13
CA GLY A 761 35.69 8.03 -36.71
C GLY A 761 35.68 6.52 -36.47
N ASN A 762 34.52 5.87 -36.65
CA ASN A 762 34.25 4.49 -36.26
C ASN A 762 34.39 4.25 -34.74
N ASP A 763 33.89 5.20 -33.94
CA ASP A 763 34.04 5.23 -32.49
C ASP A 763 32.75 5.68 -31.79
N ILE A 764 32.54 5.26 -30.55
CA ILE A 764 31.41 5.67 -29.70
C ILE A 764 31.89 6.78 -28.77
N THR A 765 31.47 8.01 -29.04
CA THR A 765 31.74 9.15 -28.16
C THR A 765 30.54 9.43 -27.27
N LEU A 766 30.76 9.53 -25.95
CA LEU A 766 29.73 9.85 -24.97
C LEU A 766 30.05 11.14 -24.23
N SER A 767 29.03 11.96 -24.00
CA SER A 767 29.13 13.10 -23.08
C SER A 767 28.85 12.64 -21.65
N VAL A 768 29.89 12.35 -20.87
CA VAL A 768 29.78 11.83 -19.49
C VAL A 768 29.85 12.96 -18.46
N THR A 769 28.92 12.96 -17.50
CA THR A 769 28.86 13.89 -16.37
C THR A 769 28.73 13.15 -15.03
N GLY A 770 28.86 13.87 -13.91
CA GLY A 770 28.86 13.27 -12.57
C GLY A 770 30.25 12.79 -12.19
N SER A 771 30.53 11.49 -12.40
CA SER A 771 31.78 10.87 -11.93
C SER A 771 32.95 10.92 -12.90
N ASN A 772 34.16 11.15 -12.38
CA ASN A 772 35.38 11.17 -13.18
C ASN A 772 35.82 9.76 -13.62
N ALA A 773 35.50 8.72 -12.85
CA ALA A 773 35.91 7.35 -13.16
C ALA A 773 35.26 6.80 -14.44
N PHE A 774 34.19 7.43 -14.92
CA PHE A 774 33.45 7.03 -16.11
C PHE A 774 33.82 7.86 -17.36
N LYS A 775 34.78 8.78 -17.27
CA LYS A 775 35.16 9.65 -18.41
C LYS A 775 36.11 8.98 -19.41
N THR A 776 36.81 7.92 -19.01
CA THR A 776 37.79 7.19 -19.84
C THR A 776 37.84 5.73 -19.46
N GLY A 777 38.29 4.85 -20.38
CA GLY A 777 38.44 3.42 -20.08
C GLY A 777 37.11 2.70 -19.89
N LEU A 778 36.13 3.06 -20.72
CA LEU A 778 34.84 2.38 -20.81
C LEU A 778 34.94 1.21 -21.78
N ASP A 779 34.36 0.08 -21.38
CA ASP A 779 34.16 -1.07 -22.26
C ASP A 779 32.73 -1.05 -22.80
N TYR A 780 32.61 -1.04 -24.13
CA TYR A 780 31.33 -0.92 -24.82
C TYR A 780 30.82 -2.27 -25.30
N THR A 781 29.50 -2.43 -25.32
CA THR A 781 28.85 -3.60 -25.89
C THR A 781 27.56 -3.20 -26.60
N PHE A 782 27.37 -3.71 -27.82
CA PHE A 782 26.07 -3.66 -28.48
C PHE A 782 25.24 -4.87 -28.06
N ARG A 783 23.96 -4.64 -27.77
CA ARG A 783 23.01 -5.70 -27.42
C ARG A 783 21.71 -5.49 -28.16
N PHE A 784 21.11 -6.57 -28.65
CA PHE A 784 19.73 -6.55 -29.11
C PHE A 784 18.78 -6.26 -27.95
N ILE A 785 17.74 -5.49 -28.24
CA ILE A 785 16.64 -5.18 -27.32
C ILE A 785 15.34 -5.56 -28.00
N ILE A 786 14.39 -6.11 -27.23
CA ILE A 786 13.02 -6.31 -27.73
C ILE A 786 12.23 -5.04 -27.43
N SER A 787 11.96 -4.25 -28.46
CA SER A 787 11.03 -3.13 -28.39
C SER A 787 9.60 -3.58 -28.61
N ASP A 788 8.62 -2.87 -28.05
CA ASP A 788 7.20 -3.20 -28.20
C ASP A 788 6.76 -3.20 -29.67
N ALA A 789 7.34 -2.32 -30.48
CA ALA A 789 7.06 -2.22 -31.92
C ALA A 789 7.46 -3.49 -32.70
N TYR A 790 8.49 -4.20 -32.25
CA TYR A 790 9.09 -5.33 -32.97
C TYR A 790 9.10 -6.64 -32.18
N ALA A 791 8.37 -6.70 -31.07
CA ALA A 791 8.17 -7.91 -30.28
C ALA A 791 7.50 -9.04 -31.08
N THR A 792 6.74 -8.70 -32.13
CA THR A 792 6.19 -9.65 -33.09
C THR A 792 6.39 -9.15 -34.52
N GLN A 793 6.85 -10.01 -35.42
CA GLN A 793 7.10 -9.68 -36.82
C GLN A 793 6.50 -10.73 -37.75
N THR A 794 6.09 -10.34 -38.96
CA THR A 794 5.34 -11.21 -39.88
C THR A 794 6.22 -11.58 -41.07
N GLY A 795 6.36 -12.88 -41.34
CA GLY A 795 7.07 -13.38 -42.52
C GLY A 795 6.20 -13.42 -43.78
N GLN A 796 6.81 -13.71 -44.92
CA GLN A 796 6.14 -13.83 -46.24
C GLN A 796 4.99 -14.85 -46.23
N SER A 797 5.15 -15.93 -45.45
CA SER A 797 4.11 -16.95 -45.25
C SER A 797 2.84 -16.43 -44.55
N GLY A 798 2.87 -15.22 -43.98
CA GLY A 798 1.85 -14.68 -43.09
C GLY A 798 2.02 -15.13 -41.63
N THR A 799 3.03 -15.95 -41.33
CA THR A 799 3.35 -16.39 -39.97
C THR A 799 3.83 -15.22 -39.12
N LYS A 800 3.27 -15.08 -37.92
CA LYS A 800 3.71 -14.10 -36.92
C LYS A 800 4.68 -14.76 -35.94
N TYR A 801 5.91 -14.26 -35.92
CA TYR A 801 6.98 -14.75 -35.06
C TYR A 801 7.11 -13.86 -33.82
N THR A 802 7.19 -14.48 -32.64
CA THR A 802 7.54 -13.77 -31.41
C THR A 802 9.06 -13.63 -31.31
N MET A 803 9.55 -12.42 -31.09
CA MET A 803 10.98 -12.12 -31.05
C MET A 803 11.53 -12.22 -29.63
N THR A 804 12.68 -12.87 -29.46
CA THR A 804 13.39 -12.97 -28.16
C THR A 804 14.90 -12.81 -28.35
N ILE A 805 15.63 -12.54 -27.27
CA ILE A 805 17.10 -12.39 -27.28
C ILE A 805 17.79 -13.45 -26.41
N SER A 806 19.10 -13.64 -26.61
CA SER A 806 19.96 -14.36 -25.67
C SER A 806 20.21 -13.53 -24.39
N ASN A 807 20.65 -14.17 -23.31
CA ASN A 807 20.88 -13.50 -22.02
C ASN A 807 21.95 -12.39 -22.09
N ASP A 808 22.94 -12.54 -22.97
CA ASP A 808 23.98 -11.54 -23.24
C ASP A 808 23.53 -10.47 -24.25
N GLY A 809 22.33 -10.61 -24.83
CA GLY A 809 21.79 -9.73 -25.87
C GLY A 809 22.46 -9.88 -27.23
N GLN A 810 23.31 -10.88 -27.47
CA GLN A 810 24.09 -10.99 -28.71
C GLN A 810 23.39 -11.75 -29.85
N THR A 811 22.31 -12.48 -29.58
CA THR A 811 21.54 -13.20 -30.61
C THR A 811 20.06 -12.84 -30.55
N LEU A 812 19.50 -12.42 -31.68
CA LEU A 812 18.07 -12.24 -31.89
C LEU A 812 17.45 -13.54 -32.42
N TYR A 813 16.32 -13.94 -31.86
CA TYR A 813 15.59 -15.16 -32.21
C TYR A 813 14.17 -14.87 -32.64
N ALA A 814 13.67 -15.68 -33.57
CA ALA A 814 12.26 -15.83 -33.88
C ALA A 814 11.73 -17.13 -33.27
N ASN A 815 10.51 -17.07 -32.73
CA ASN A 815 9.86 -18.19 -32.04
C ASN A 815 8.47 -18.43 -32.65
N TYR A 816 8.18 -19.68 -33.00
CA TYR A 816 6.87 -20.09 -33.50
C TYR A 816 6.67 -21.60 -33.29
N ASN A 817 5.49 -22.00 -32.81
CA ASN A 817 5.12 -23.41 -32.58
C ASN A 817 6.17 -24.25 -31.81
N GLY A 818 6.80 -23.65 -30.80
CA GLY A 818 7.81 -24.33 -29.96
C GLY A 818 9.19 -24.48 -30.60
N ARG A 819 9.39 -24.02 -31.84
CA ARG A 819 10.70 -23.90 -32.49
C ARG A 819 11.24 -22.48 -32.27
N ARG A 820 12.55 -22.39 -32.03
CA ARG A 820 13.30 -21.14 -31.82
C ARG A 820 14.50 -21.14 -32.75
N GLU A 821 14.65 -20.09 -33.55
CA GLU A 821 15.73 -19.97 -34.54
C GLU A 821 16.39 -18.60 -34.46
N ALA A 822 17.71 -18.57 -34.66
CA ALA A 822 18.45 -17.31 -34.70
C ALA A 822 18.12 -16.56 -36.01
N VAL A 823 17.86 -15.26 -35.90
CA VAL A 823 17.57 -14.36 -37.02
C VAL A 823 18.74 -13.43 -37.28
N ALA A 824 19.35 -12.88 -36.22
CA ALA A 824 20.54 -12.04 -36.33
C ALA A 824 21.49 -12.27 -35.14
N LYS A 825 22.78 -12.00 -35.35
CA LYS A 825 23.83 -12.11 -34.32
C LYS A 825 24.75 -10.89 -34.33
N LEU A 826 25.27 -10.52 -33.16
CA LEU A 826 26.33 -9.52 -32.97
C LEU A 826 27.67 -10.24 -32.71
N GLY A 827 28.78 -9.76 -33.30
CA GLY A 827 30.11 -10.37 -33.15
C GLY A 827 31.28 -9.45 -33.54
N VAL A 828 32.52 -9.97 -33.42
CA VAL A 828 33.78 -9.22 -33.70
C VAL A 828 34.33 -9.34 -35.13
N GLU A 829 34.16 -10.50 -35.80
CA GLU A 829 34.28 -10.79 -37.25
C GLU A 829 34.64 -12.27 -37.54
N PHE A 830 34.33 -12.72 -38.76
CA PHE A 830 35.03 -13.79 -39.48
C PHE A 830 35.94 -13.15 -40.55
N ASP A 831 37.25 -13.39 -40.42
CA ASP A 831 38.34 -13.30 -41.40
C ASP A 831 38.87 -11.99 -42.06
N ASP A 832 38.34 -10.76 -41.91
CA ASP A 832 39.15 -9.57 -42.29
C ASP A 832 38.76 -8.22 -41.65
N VAL A 833 39.67 -7.73 -40.79
CA VAL A 833 39.73 -6.39 -40.18
C VAL A 833 38.92 -6.17 -38.90
N THR A 834 39.51 -6.64 -37.79
CA THR A 834 39.41 -6.06 -36.43
C THR A 834 38.50 -4.84 -36.35
N SER A 835 37.28 -4.99 -35.79
CA SER A 835 36.57 -3.84 -35.24
C SER A 835 37.61 -3.04 -34.46
N LYS A 836 37.75 -1.73 -34.76
CA LYS A 836 38.94 -0.93 -34.36
C LYS A 836 39.23 -0.93 -32.86
N GLN A 837 38.38 -1.54 -32.04
CA GLN A 837 38.43 -1.57 -30.58
C GLN A 837 38.10 -2.94 -29.93
N GLY A 838 37.92 -4.03 -30.68
CA GLY A 838 37.58 -5.34 -30.09
C GLY A 838 36.16 -5.43 -29.52
N ILE A 839 35.25 -4.58 -30.01
CA ILE A 839 33.82 -4.54 -29.66
C ILE A 839 33.04 -5.46 -30.62
N ASN A 840 32.03 -6.17 -30.10
CA ASN A 840 31.08 -6.96 -30.92
C ASN A 840 30.11 -6.05 -31.70
N SER A 841 30.60 -5.33 -32.71
CA SER A 841 29.83 -4.34 -33.48
C SER A 841 29.30 -4.84 -34.83
N VAL A 842 29.71 -6.02 -35.27
CA VAL A 842 29.26 -6.58 -36.54
C VAL A 842 27.93 -7.28 -36.36
N VAL A 843 26.91 -6.84 -37.09
CA VAL A 843 25.59 -7.48 -37.13
C VAL A 843 25.47 -8.35 -38.37
N GLN A 844 25.19 -9.63 -38.17
CA GLN A 844 25.01 -10.61 -39.24
C GLN A 844 23.59 -11.18 -39.24
N TYR A 845 22.89 -11.07 -40.38
CA TYR A 845 21.61 -11.76 -40.59
C TYR A 845 21.86 -13.25 -40.89
N GLN A 846 21.06 -14.14 -40.32
CA GLN A 846 21.36 -15.58 -40.34
C GLN A 846 20.69 -16.29 -41.51
N LYS A 847 21.49 -17.03 -42.30
CA LYS A 847 21.07 -17.96 -43.36
C LYS A 847 20.84 -19.34 -42.72
N LEU A 848 19.59 -19.79 -42.59
CA LEU A 848 19.26 -21.10 -41.99
C LEU A 848 18.33 -21.89 -42.91
N GLN A 849 18.84 -22.97 -43.53
CA GLN A 849 18.00 -23.95 -44.21
C GLN A 849 17.19 -24.71 -43.16
N GLY A 850 15.86 -24.60 -43.20
CA GLY A 850 15.03 -25.33 -42.26
C GLY A 850 15.19 -26.84 -42.38
N VAL A 851 14.95 -27.53 -41.27
CA VAL A 851 14.85 -28.99 -41.26
C VAL A 851 13.69 -29.40 -42.18
N ASP A 852 13.88 -30.43 -43.01
CA ASP A 852 12.85 -31.02 -43.87
C ASP A 852 12.19 -30.07 -44.90
N ASN A 853 12.96 -29.31 -45.68
CA ASN A 853 12.46 -28.46 -46.78
C ASN A 853 11.47 -27.34 -46.37
N THR A 854 11.38 -26.98 -45.08
CA THR A 854 10.61 -25.82 -44.61
C THR A 854 11.51 -24.58 -44.64
N PRO A 855 11.06 -23.39 -45.09
CA PRO A 855 11.85 -22.16 -44.99
C PRO A 855 12.31 -21.89 -43.55
N GLY A 856 13.54 -21.44 -43.38
CA GLY A 856 14.01 -20.96 -42.06
C GLY A 856 13.22 -19.71 -41.64
N PHE A 857 13.06 -19.49 -40.33
CA PHE A 857 12.29 -18.32 -39.85
C PHE A 857 12.92 -16.99 -40.30
N ALA A 858 14.26 -16.93 -40.36
CA ALA A 858 14.98 -15.77 -40.86
C ALA A 858 14.72 -15.52 -42.36
N GLU A 859 14.65 -16.58 -43.18
CA GLU A 859 14.35 -16.45 -44.62
C GLU A 859 12.91 -15.97 -44.84
N ASP A 860 11.94 -16.50 -44.08
CA ASP A 860 10.53 -16.09 -44.20
C ASP A 860 10.33 -14.64 -43.77
N LEU A 861 11.00 -14.19 -42.71
CA LEU A 861 11.00 -12.80 -42.23
C LEU A 861 11.66 -11.85 -43.23
N LEU A 862 12.81 -12.22 -43.79
CA LEU A 862 13.56 -11.37 -44.73
C LEU A 862 12.77 -11.13 -46.02
N ASN A 863 12.13 -12.18 -46.55
CA ASN A 863 11.42 -12.10 -47.83
C ASN A 863 9.98 -11.57 -47.70
N ALA A 864 9.54 -11.14 -46.51
CA ALA A 864 8.16 -10.69 -46.28
C ALA A 864 7.69 -9.58 -47.22
N VAL A 865 8.58 -8.65 -47.58
CA VAL A 865 8.29 -7.49 -48.42
C VAL A 865 9.48 -7.09 -49.30
N SER A 866 9.23 -6.21 -50.27
CA SER A 866 10.26 -5.53 -51.07
C SER A 866 11.25 -4.76 -50.21
N HIS A 867 12.51 -4.67 -50.67
CA HIS A 867 13.52 -3.82 -50.05
C HIS A 867 13.08 -2.34 -49.97
N THR A 868 12.09 -1.92 -50.77
CA THR A 868 11.54 -0.56 -50.71
C THR A 868 10.45 -0.36 -49.64
N ASP A 869 9.83 -1.43 -49.10
CA ASP A 869 8.79 -1.35 -48.05
C ASP A 869 9.40 -1.40 -46.64
N ILE A 870 10.19 -0.37 -46.31
CA ILE A 870 10.97 -0.25 -45.06
C ILE A 870 10.12 -0.45 -43.80
N ALA A 871 8.86 -0.05 -43.85
CA ALA A 871 7.94 -0.13 -42.71
C ALA A 871 7.63 -1.56 -42.28
N LYS A 872 7.70 -2.52 -43.20
CA LYS A 872 7.40 -3.94 -42.94
C LYS A 872 8.63 -4.85 -43.03
N THR A 873 9.79 -4.29 -43.36
CA THR A 873 11.06 -4.99 -43.34
C THR A 873 11.37 -5.53 -41.94
N VAL A 874 11.91 -6.75 -41.88
CA VAL A 874 12.39 -7.33 -40.61
C VAL A 874 13.38 -6.39 -39.94
N THR A 875 13.13 -6.10 -38.65
CA THR A 875 13.82 -5.05 -37.91
C THR A 875 14.39 -5.61 -36.60
N ALA A 876 15.62 -5.22 -36.26
CA ALA A 876 16.20 -5.45 -34.93
C ALA A 876 16.47 -4.12 -34.24
N THR A 877 16.05 -3.97 -32.98
CA THR A 877 16.47 -2.84 -32.16
C THR A 877 17.78 -3.19 -31.44
N VAL A 878 18.76 -2.29 -31.48
CA VAL A 878 20.05 -2.42 -30.83
C VAL A 878 20.25 -1.28 -29.83
N GLY A 879 20.81 -1.61 -28.66
CA GLY A 879 21.24 -0.64 -27.66
C GLY A 879 22.74 -0.68 -27.41
N ILE A 880 23.30 0.48 -27.08
CA ILE A 880 24.69 0.65 -26.65
C ILE A 880 24.76 0.65 -25.13
N TYR A 881 25.62 -0.20 -24.58
CA TYR A 881 25.89 -0.31 -23.15
C TYR A 881 27.36 -0.05 -22.88
N ALA A 882 27.68 0.56 -21.75
CA ALA A 882 29.06 0.80 -21.32
C ALA A 882 29.23 0.45 -19.84
N ILE A 883 30.39 -0.13 -19.52
CA ILE A 883 30.86 -0.37 -18.15
C ILE A 883 32.23 0.28 -17.95
N ASN A 884 32.57 0.66 -16.73
CA ASN A 884 33.93 1.11 -16.41
C ASN A 884 34.85 -0.09 -16.06
N GLY A 885 36.13 0.17 -15.79
CA GLY A 885 37.14 -0.87 -15.50
C GLY A 885 36.94 -1.69 -14.21
N CYS A 886 35.84 -1.51 -13.48
CA CYS A 886 35.44 -2.33 -12.34
C CYS A 886 33.99 -2.84 -12.46
N ASP A 887 33.52 -3.03 -13.71
CA ASP A 887 32.23 -3.62 -14.06
C ASP A 887 31.00 -2.83 -13.56
N MET A 888 31.15 -1.52 -13.29
CA MET A 888 30.02 -0.65 -12.94
C MET A 888 29.36 -0.10 -14.21
N GLU A 889 28.03 -0.20 -14.28
CA GLU A 889 27.26 0.20 -15.47
C GLU A 889 27.15 1.73 -15.62
N LEU A 890 27.14 2.21 -16.86
CA LEU A 890 26.93 3.62 -17.20
C LEU A 890 25.58 3.79 -17.90
N PRO A 891 24.60 4.49 -17.28
CA PRO A 891 23.36 4.86 -17.96
C PRO A 891 23.64 5.84 -19.10
N ILE A 892 23.14 5.53 -20.30
CA ILE A 892 23.34 6.32 -21.52
C ILE A 892 21.99 6.72 -22.12
N ALA A 893 21.74 8.02 -22.24
CA ALA A 893 20.61 8.55 -22.99
C ALA A 893 20.85 8.48 -24.51
N ASN A 894 19.77 8.25 -25.28
CA ASN A 894 19.80 8.16 -26.75
C ASN A 894 20.68 7.00 -27.29
N ASN A 895 20.72 5.88 -26.57
CA ASN A 895 21.61 4.75 -26.86
C ASN A 895 20.99 3.64 -27.72
N THR A 896 19.71 3.76 -28.12
CA THR A 896 18.98 2.74 -28.90
C THR A 896 18.64 3.20 -30.30
N PHE A 897 18.65 2.28 -31.26
CA PHE A 897 18.26 2.52 -32.65
C PHE A 897 17.89 1.21 -33.35
N ASP A 898 17.26 1.32 -34.52
CA ASP A 898 16.81 0.17 -35.30
C ASP A 898 17.74 -0.18 -36.46
N ILE A 899 17.79 -1.47 -36.81
CA ILE A 899 18.49 -2.01 -37.97
C ILE A 899 17.46 -2.69 -38.86
N LYS A 900 17.30 -2.18 -40.08
CA LYS A 900 16.43 -2.74 -41.12
C LYS A 900 17.24 -3.72 -41.97
N PHE A 901 16.83 -4.99 -42.07
CA PHE A 901 17.50 -5.93 -42.98
C PHE A 901 16.72 -6.02 -44.29
N LEU A 902 17.20 -5.33 -45.33
CA LEU A 902 16.49 -5.30 -46.60
C LEU A 902 16.73 -6.59 -47.38
N ARG A 903 15.71 -7.11 -48.07
CA ARG A 903 15.89 -8.32 -48.89
C ARG A 903 16.87 -8.04 -50.03
N PRO A 904 17.79 -8.96 -50.36
CA PRO A 904 18.82 -8.70 -51.37
C PRO A 904 18.30 -8.61 -52.82
N LEU A 905 17.20 -9.30 -53.11
CA LEU A 905 16.68 -9.48 -54.46
C LEU A 905 15.16 -9.26 -54.50
N ASP A 906 14.74 -8.42 -55.44
CA ASP A 906 13.37 -8.17 -55.83
C ASP A 906 13.07 -8.82 -57.19
N VAL A 907 11.85 -9.31 -57.36
CA VAL A 907 11.41 -9.93 -58.62
C VAL A 907 10.04 -9.42 -59.01
N THR A 908 9.93 -9.00 -60.26
CA THR A 908 8.68 -8.59 -60.90
C THR A 908 8.42 -9.42 -62.16
N GLY A 909 7.17 -9.54 -62.60
CA GLY A 909 6.85 -10.23 -63.84
C GLY A 909 7.22 -9.39 -65.05
N ALA A 910 7.79 -10.01 -66.07
CA ALA A 910 8.17 -9.32 -67.30
C ALA A 910 6.95 -8.72 -68.01
N ASP A 911 7.15 -7.55 -68.60
CA ASP A 911 6.11 -6.85 -69.35
C ASP A 911 5.84 -7.48 -70.72
N ALA A 912 4.60 -7.32 -71.20
CA ALA A 912 4.19 -7.66 -72.56
C ALA A 912 4.47 -9.11 -73.02
N VAL A 913 4.49 -10.07 -72.09
CA VAL A 913 4.61 -11.49 -72.42
C VAL A 913 3.36 -11.98 -73.15
N THR A 914 3.56 -12.64 -74.30
CA THR A 914 2.45 -13.17 -75.11
C THR A 914 2.65 -14.62 -75.51
N PHE A 915 1.57 -15.40 -75.47
CA PHE A 915 1.43 -16.67 -76.19
C PHE A 915 0.44 -16.51 -77.36
N THR A 916 0.58 -17.34 -78.38
CA THR A 916 -0.37 -17.44 -79.50
C THR A 916 -0.92 -18.86 -79.58
N ASP A 917 -2.25 -19.01 -79.64
CA ASP A 917 -2.92 -20.30 -79.81
C ASP A 917 -2.70 -20.88 -81.22
N ALA A 918 -2.76 -22.21 -81.31
CA ALA A 918 -2.57 -22.99 -82.54
C ALA A 918 -1.20 -22.87 -83.26
N VAL A 919 -0.13 -22.56 -82.53
CA VAL A 919 1.24 -22.65 -83.06
C VAL A 919 1.67 -24.11 -83.22
N THR A 920 2.24 -24.45 -84.38
CA THR A 920 2.73 -25.82 -84.67
C THR A 920 3.87 -26.16 -83.72
N GLY A 921 3.72 -27.22 -82.92
CA GLY A 921 4.69 -27.61 -81.88
C GLY A 921 4.46 -26.96 -80.51
N GLY A 922 3.39 -26.17 -80.35
CA GLY A 922 3.06 -25.45 -79.12
C GLY A 922 3.83 -24.15 -78.96
N ASN A 923 3.56 -23.42 -77.88
CA ASN A 923 4.17 -22.12 -77.61
C ASN A 923 5.04 -22.21 -76.34
N LYS A 924 6.30 -21.76 -76.43
CA LYS A 924 7.31 -21.93 -75.38
C LYS A 924 7.89 -20.57 -75.00
N LYS A 925 8.01 -20.31 -73.69
CA LYS A 925 8.72 -19.17 -73.12
C LYS A 925 9.69 -19.65 -72.04
N ASP A 926 10.97 -19.32 -72.18
CA ASP A 926 11.97 -19.66 -71.17
C ASP A 926 11.68 -18.88 -69.88
N MET A 927 11.93 -19.47 -68.72
CA MET A 927 11.50 -18.90 -67.44
C MET A 927 12.18 -17.56 -67.09
N ASP A 928 13.40 -17.33 -67.56
CA ASP A 928 14.12 -16.07 -67.40
C ASP A 928 13.51 -14.93 -68.24
N GLU A 929 12.77 -15.24 -69.32
CA GLU A 929 12.04 -14.23 -70.10
C GLU A 929 10.73 -13.77 -69.41
N LEU A 930 10.36 -14.40 -68.30
CA LEU A 930 9.09 -14.14 -67.60
C LEU A 930 9.24 -13.24 -66.36
N VAL A 931 10.47 -12.90 -65.98
CA VAL A 931 10.76 -12.13 -64.77
C VAL A 931 11.81 -11.05 -65.03
N ASP A 932 11.66 -9.94 -64.32
CA ASP A 932 12.66 -8.91 -64.18
C ASP A 932 13.16 -8.89 -62.73
N PHE A 933 14.47 -8.97 -62.57
CA PHE A 933 15.16 -8.91 -61.28
C PHE A 933 15.66 -7.49 -61.01
N LEU A 934 15.64 -7.09 -59.74
CA LEU A 934 16.30 -5.89 -59.23
C LEU A 934 16.98 -6.25 -57.91
N ASP A 935 18.22 -5.87 -57.72
CA ASP A 935 18.85 -5.97 -56.41
C ASP A 935 18.42 -4.82 -55.48
N TRP A 936 18.88 -4.86 -54.23
CA TRP A 936 18.62 -3.81 -53.24
C TRP A 936 19.11 -2.39 -53.62
N ARG A 937 19.84 -2.25 -54.73
CA ARG A 937 20.28 -0.96 -55.32
C ARG A 937 19.41 -0.53 -56.50
N ASP A 938 18.31 -1.26 -56.77
CA ASP A 938 17.47 -1.11 -57.96
C ASP A 938 18.22 -1.33 -59.28
N LEU A 939 19.24 -2.20 -59.29
CA LEU A 939 20.03 -2.53 -60.47
C LEU A 939 19.98 -4.02 -60.81
N TRP A 940 20.25 -4.34 -62.08
CA TRP A 940 20.42 -5.73 -62.51
C TRP A 940 21.33 -5.85 -63.73
N GLU A 941 22.51 -6.45 -63.54
CA GLU A 941 23.43 -6.77 -64.65
C GLU A 941 23.38 -8.26 -65.00
N SER A 942 22.36 -8.59 -65.79
CA SER A 942 22.20 -9.90 -66.42
C SER A 942 23.38 -10.24 -67.36
N PRO A 943 23.84 -11.50 -67.43
CA PRO A 943 23.44 -12.64 -66.59
C PRO A 943 24.40 -12.89 -65.41
N THR A 944 25.31 -11.95 -65.12
CA THR A 944 26.42 -12.16 -64.18
C THR A 944 25.99 -12.21 -62.71
N TRP A 945 24.88 -11.57 -62.35
CA TRP A 945 24.42 -11.48 -60.96
C TRP A 945 23.59 -12.71 -60.51
N VAL A 946 23.23 -13.59 -61.44
CA VAL A 946 22.52 -14.86 -61.15
C VAL A 946 23.33 -15.76 -60.24
N ASP A 947 24.63 -15.90 -60.52
CA ASP A 947 25.53 -16.72 -59.71
C ASP A 947 25.87 -16.04 -58.38
N TYR A 948 25.91 -14.70 -58.33
CA TYR A 948 26.21 -13.94 -57.10
C TYR A 948 25.11 -14.08 -56.05
N TYR A 949 23.84 -13.90 -56.43
CA TYR A 949 22.70 -14.08 -55.52
C TYR A 949 22.22 -15.54 -55.43
N GLY A 950 22.97 -16.48 -56.03
CA GLY A 950 22.66 -17.91 -56.05
C GLY A 950 21.27 -18.27 -56.53
N VAL A 951 20.76 -17.61 -57.57
CA VAL A 951 19.44 -17.94 -58.13
C VAL A 951 19.50 -19.33 -58.78
N THR A 952 18.74 -20.28 -58.21
CA THR A 952 18.77 -21.70 -58.60
C THR A 952 17.51 -22.18 -59.31
N ALA A 953 16.36 -21.50 -59.12
CA ALA A 953 15.12 -21.87 -59.77
C ALA A 953 14.17 -20.69 -59.98
N ILE A 954 13.46 -20.68 -61.11
CA ILE A 954 12.28 -19.84 -61.38
C ILE A 954 11.16 -20.80 -61.74
N ALA A 955 10.29 -21.12 -60.78
CA ALA A 955 9.25 -22.13 -60.95
C ALA A 955 7.88 -21.48 -61.13
N ALA A 956 7.14 -21.89 -62.18
CA ALA A 956 5.75 -21.49 -62.36
C ALA A 956 4.80 -22.45 -61.62
N ASP A 957 3.88 -21.88 -60.85
CA ASP A 957 2.74 -22.61 -60.29
C ASP A 957 1.62 -22.67 -61.33
N VAL A 958 1.54 -23.78 -62.05
CA VAL A 958 0.54 -23.98 -63.11
C VAL A 958 -0.86 -24.25 -62.55
N ASP A 959 -0.97 -24.75 -61.31
CA ASP A 959 -2.25 -25.04 -60.67
C ASP A 959 -2.88 -23.75 -60.11
N GLY A 960 -2.05 -22.80 -59.69
CA GLY A 960 -2.43 -21.47 -59.21
C GLY A 960 -2.74 -20.43 -60.30
N ILE A 961 -2.71 -20.80 -61.59
CA ILE A 961 -2.97 -19.85 -62.68
C ILE A 961 -4.40 -19.30 -62.59
N THR A 962 -4.52 -17.98 -62.64
CA THR A 962 -5.82 -17.27 -62.71
C THR A 962 -6.02 -16.63 -64.08
N THR A 963 -7.27 -16.36 -64.46
CA THR A 963 -7.60 -15.98 -65.85
C THR A 963 -8.72 -14.96 -65.97
N THR A 964 -8.69 -14.18 -67.07
CA THR A 964 -9.82 -13.34 -67.50
C THR A 964 -10.79 -14.05 -68.44
N LEU A 965 -10.52 -15.32 -68.77
CA LEU A 965 -11.37 -16.12 -69.64
C LEU A 965 -12.80 -16.21 -69.06
N ASN A 966 -13.81 -16.15 -69.92
CA ASN A 966 -15.22 -16.13 -69.54
C ASN A 966 -15.62 -15.00 -68.55
N GLY A 967 -14.90 -13.87 -68.57
CA GLY A 967 -15.17 -12.73 -67.67
C GLY A 967 -14.59 -12.91 -66.27
N GLY A 968 -13.66 -13.86 -66.08
CA GLY A 968 -12.90 -14.02 -64.84
C GLY A 968 -12.04 -12.81 -64.49
N THR A 969 -11.50 -12.81 -63.28
CA THR A 969 -10.64 -11.74 -62.75
C THR A 969 -9.27 -12.30 -62.37
N LEU A 970 -8.19 -11.65 -62.84
CA LEU A 970 -6.81 -12.03 -62.48
C LEU A 970 -6.61 -11.94 -60.97
N GLY A 971 -5.89 -12.90 -60.42
CA GLY A 971 -5.67 -13.06 -58.98
C GLY A 971 -6.87 -13.65 -58.21
N GLN A 972 -7.98 -13.97 -58.88
CA GLN A 972 -9.18 -14.53 -58.22
C GLN A 972 -9.73 -15.78 -58.91
N THR A 973 -10.01 -15.70 -60.22
CA THR A 973 -10.66 -16.80 -60.95
C THR A 973 -9.62 -17.80 -61.44
N LEU A 974 -9.57 -19.00 -60.86
CA LEU A 974 -8.67 -20.07 -61.30
C LEU A 974 -8.99 -20.51 -62.73
N LEU A 975 -7.95 -20.75 -63.53
CA LEU A 975 -8.10 -21.24 -64.90
C LEU A 975 -8.77 -22.62 -64.94
N SER A 976 -8.39 -23.50 -64.02
CA SER A 976 -8.93 -24.85 -63.86
C SER A 976 -10.43 -24.88 -63.55
N ASP A 977 -10.96 -23.85 -62.88
CA ASP A 977 -12.41 -23.70 -62.63
C ASP A 977 -13.18 -23.30 -63.89
N VAL A 978 -12.52 -22.63 -64.84
CA VAL A 978 -13.12 -22.19 -66.09
C VAL A 978 -13.04 -23.28 -67.16
N THR A 979 -11.87 -23.93 -67.31
CA THR A 979 -11.66 -24.97 -68.32
C THR A 979 -10.44 -25.86 -68.03
N ASP A 980 -10.52 -27.13 -68.41
CA ASP A 980 -9.42 -28.09 -68.47
C ASP A 980 -8.76 -28.18 -69.87
N ALA A 981 -9.36 -27.54 -70.88
CA ALA A 981 -8.89 -27.59 -72.26
C ALA A 981 -7.74 -26.61 -72.56
N VAL A 982 -7.62 -25.53 -71.77
CA VAL A 982 -6.49 -24.61 -71.81
C VAL A 982 -5.51 -25.04 -70.72
N SER A 983 -4.38 -25.64 -71.11
CA SER A 983 -3.38 -26.12 -70.16
C SER A 983 -2.01 -25.51 -70.38
N PHE A 984 -1.33 -25.28 -69.26
CA PHE A 984 0.06 -24.85 -69.20
C PHE A 984 0.87 -25.92 -68.49
N GLU A 985 2.11 -26.11 -68.93
CA GLU A 985 3.03 -27.04 -68.31
C GLU A 985 4.35 -26.32 -68.02
N TYR A 986 4.80 -26.36 -66.77
CA TYR A 986 6.14 -25.94 -66.41
C TYR A 986 7.11 -27.11 -66.58
N LYS A 987 8.16 -26.89 -67.36
CA LYS A 987 9.28 -27.83 -67.52
C LYS A 987 10.51 -27.23 -66.86
N PRO A 988 11.08 -27.82 -65.81
CA PRO A 988 12.20 -27.23 -65.05
C PRO A 988 13.56 -27.32 -65.75
N THR A 989 13.61 -27.90 -66.96
CA THR A 989 14.82 -28.01 -67.80
C THR A 989 14.42 -27.95 -69.26
N GLY A 990 15.38 -27.68 -70.14
CA GLY A 990 15.18 -27.61 -71.58
C GLY A 990 14.84 -26.20 -72.08
N ALA A 991 15.29 -25.16 -71.38
CA ALA A 991 15.28 -23.79 -71.90
C ALA A 991 16.03 -23.68 -73.25
N THR A 992 15.75 -22.64 -74.00
CA THR A 992 16.35 -22.37 -75.33
C THR A 992 17.78 -21.84 -75.18
N SER A 993 18.07 -21.16 -74.07
CA SER A 993 19.41 -20.72 -73.66
C SER A 993 19.57 -20.80 -72.15
N ASN A 994 20.82 -20.91 -71.68
CA ASN A 994 21.13 -20.79 -70.26
C ASN A 994 21.24 -19.32 -69.86
N TYR A 995 20.60 -18.95 -68.76
CA TYR A 995 20.69 -17.63 -68.14
C TYR A 995 21.61 -17.71 -66.92
N GLY A 996 22.72 -16.99 -66.93
CA GLY A 996 23.73 -17.06 -65.86
C GLY A 996 24.37 -18.44 -65.72
N GLY A 997 24.48 -19.18 -66.82
CA GLY A 997 24.97 -20.57 -66.80
C GLY A 997 23.96 -21.59 -66.26
N LYS A 998 22.76 -21.18 -65.82
CA LYS A 998 21.68 -22.04 -65.32
C LYS A 998 20.60 -22.28 -66.39
N ASP A 999 19.97 -23.44 -66.33
CA ASP A 999 18.76 -23.77 -67.11
C ASP A 999 17.57 -23.69 -66.14
N PHE A 1000 16.78 -22.63 -66.25
CA PHE A 1000 15.55 -22.45 -65.46
C PHE A 1000 14.34 -23.14 -66.09
N GLY A 1001 14.52 -23.80 -67.24
CA GLY A 1001 13.44 -24.44 -67.96
C GLY A 1001 12.52 -23.44 -68.66
N TYR A 1002 11.28 -23.85 -68.90
CA TYR A 1002 10.32 -23.08 -69.68
C TYR A 1002 8.87 -23.34 -69.28
N LEU A 1003 8.02 -22.35 -69.55
CA LEU A 1003 6.58 -22.47 -69.53
C LEU A 1003 6.07 -22.82 -70.94
N TYR A 1004 5.31 -23.91 -71.02
CA TYR A 1004 4.72 -24.40 -72.25
C TYR A 1004 3.22 -24.18 -72.27
N TYR A 1005 2.72 -23.64 -73.38
CA TYR A 1005 1.30 -23.55 -73.68
C TYR A 1005 0.91 -24.58 -74.75
N GLY A 1006 0.02 -25.50 -74.37
CA GLY A 1006 -0.50 -26.55 -75.24
C GLY A 1006 -1.54 -26.01 -76.24
N ASN A 1007 -1.42 -26.41 -77.51
CA ASN A 1007 -2.33 -26.01 -78.58
C ASN A 1007 -3.77 -26.51 -78.31
N ASN A 1008 -4.72 -25.58 -78.09
CA ASN A 1008 -6.12 -25.91 -77.83
C ASN A 1008 -6.98 -25.82 -79.12
N GLY A 1009 -6.52 -25.10 -80.14
CA GLY A 1009 -7.16 -24.98 -81.47
C GLY A 1009 -8.55 -24.34 -81.47
N SER A 1010 -9.00 -23.86 -80.31
CA SER A 1010 -10.39 -23.47 -80.00
C SER A 1010 -10.47 -22.07 -79.38
N VAL A 1011 -9.34 -21.38 -79.17
CA VAL A 1011 -9.32 -20.01 -78.63
C VAL A 1011 -9.66 -19.03 -79.75
N THR A 1012 -10.86 -18.44 -79.66
CA THR A 1012 -11.41 -17.53 -80.69
C THR A 1012 -11.29 -16.04 -80.34
N ALA A 1013 -10.92 -15.70 -79.10
CA ALA A 1013 -10.70 -14.33 -78.62
C ALA A 1013 -9.53 -14.26 -77.64
N THR A 1014 -8.91 -13.08 -77.53
CA THR A 1014 -7.80 -12.81 -76.60
C THR A 1014 -8.27 -12.87 -75.14
N PHE A 1015 -7.46 -13.47 -74.26
CA PHE A 1015 -7.63 -13.43 -72.82
C PHE A 1015 -6.27 -13.30 -72.13
N GLN A 1016 -6.27 -12.97 -70.83
CA GLN A 1016 -5.05 -12.89 -70.01
C GLN A 1016 -5.06 -13.96 -68.94
N ILE A 1017 -3.87 -14.41 -68.57
CA ILE A 1017 -3.64 -15.23 -67.39
C ILE A 1017 -2.63 -14.56 -66.47
N ARG A 1018 -2.68 -14.86 -65.18
CA ARG A 1018 -1.65 -14.54 -64.20
C ARG A 1018 -1.04 -15.83 -63.70
N VAL A 1019 0.26 -15.97 -63.90
CA VAL A 1019 1.04 -17.14 -63.48
C VAL A 1019 1.82 -16.78 -62.21
N PRO A 1020 1.50 -17.37 -61.05
CA PRO A 1020 2.33 -17.22 -59.85
C PRO A 1020 3.70 -17.86 -60.05
N LEU A 1021 4.74 -17.21 -59.56
CA LEU A 1021 6.13 -17.63 -59.70
C LEU A 1021 6.79 -17.78 -58.33
N THR A 1022 7.63 -18.80 -58.18
CA THR A 1022 8.50 -18.98 -57.03
C THR A 1022 9.95 -18.92 -57.46
N ILE A 1023 10.70 -17.96 -56.90
CA ILE A 1023 12.13 -17.79 -57.15
C ILE A 1023 12.88 -18.34 -55.96
N THR A 1024 13.84 -19.23 -56.20
CA THR A 1024 14.74 -19.77 -55.17
C THR A 1024 16.14 -19.17 -55.37
N TYR A 1025 16.66 -18.54 -54.33
CA TYR A 1025 17.95 -17.86 -54.31
C TYR A 1025 18.66 -18.09 -52.97
N ASP A 1026 19.85 -17.51 -52.78
CA ASP A 1026 20.67 -17.75 -51.60
C ASP A 1026 19.97 -17.43 -50.28
N TRP A 1027 19.13 -16.39 -50.23
CA TRP A 1027 18.44 -15.97 -49.00
C TRP A 1027 16.98 -16.44 -48.90
N GLY A 1028 16.65 -17.54 -49.59
CA GLY A 1028 15.39 -18.26 -49.43
C GLY A 1028 14.53 -18.28 -50.69
N LYS A 1029 13.21 -18.06 -50.51
CA LYS A 1029 12.23 -18.15 -51.60
C LYS A 1029 11.32 -16.94 -51.66
N ILE A 1030 11.20 -16.34 -52.84
CA ILE A 1030 10.25 -15.27 -53.13
C ILE A 1030 9.04 -15.92 -53.79
N THR A 1031 7.90 -15.93 -53.10
CA THR A 1031 6.63 -16.54 -53.58
C THR A 1031 5.56 -15.49 -53.91
N THR A 1032 5.89 -14.20 -53.81
CA THR A 1032 4.98 -13.10 -54.10
C THR A 1032 5.03 -12.65 -55.56
N ALA A 1033 5.96 -13.19 -56.36
CA ALA A 1033 6.13 -12.83 -57.75
C ALA A 1033 5.06 -13.48 -58.64
N TYR A 1034 4.67 -12.79 -59.70
CA TYR A 1034 3.76 -13.31 -60.72
C TYR A 1034 4.03 -12.60 -62.06
N VAL A 1035 3.61 -13.22 -63.16
CA VAL A 1035 3.64 -12.63 -64.50
C VAL A 1035 2.26 -12.69 -65.15
N ASP A 1036 1.85 -11.59 -65.77
CA ASP A 1036 0.60 -11.52 -66.53
C ASP A 1036 0.89 -11.78 -68.01
N ILE A 1037 0.31 -12.84 -68.57
CA ILE A 1037 0.57 -13.30 -69.93
C ILE A 1037 -0.69 -13.14 -70.79
N THR A 1038 -0.55 -12.50 -71.95
CA THR A 1038 -1.65 -12.38 -72.92
C THR A 1038 -1.65 -13.56 -73.89
N VAL A 1039 -2.76 -14.28 -73.98
CA VAL A 1039 -2.96 -15.39 -74.93
C VAL A 1039 -3.74 -14.88 -76.14
N GLN A 1040 -3.09 -14.83 -77.30
CA GLN A 1040 -3.68 -14.40 -78.57
C GLN A 1040 -4.44 -15.55 -79.26
N PRO A 1041 -5.56 -15.26 -79.96
CA PRO A 1041 -6.39 -16.27 -80.58
C PRO A 1041 -5.72 -16.95 -81.78
N THR A 1042 -6.25 -18.11 -82.20
CA THR A 1042 -5.81 -18.84 -83.39
C THR A 1042 -5.85 -17.94 -84.64
N GLN A 1043 -4.72 -17.84 -85.37
CA GLN A 1043 -4.50 -16.89 -86.48
C GLN A 1043 -5.49 -17.04 -87.67
N ALA A 1044 -6.26 -18.12 -87.77
CA ALA A 1044 -7.19 -18.40 -88.88
C ALA A 1044 -8.69 -18.15 -88.61
N ASN A 1045 -9.10 -17.78 -87.39
CA ASN A 1045 -10.53 -17.62 -87.02
C ASN A 1045 -11.04 -16.16 -86.95
N ARG A 1046 -10.29 -15.18 -87.49
CA ARG A 1046 -10.83 -13.81 -87.68
C ARG A 1046 -11.86 -13.82 -88.81
N ALA A 1047 -13.10 -14.15 -88.51
CA ALA A 1047 -14.22 -13.84 -89.40
C ALA A 1047 -14.24 -12.32 -89.60
N ALA A 1048 -13.86 -11.86 -90.79
CA ALA A 1048 -14.08 -10.49 -91.21
C ALA A 1048 -15.59 -10.22 -91.14
N ARG A 1049 -16.05 -9.46 -90.13
CA ARG A 1049 -17.41 -8.91 -90.15
C ARG A 1049 -17.50 -7.96 -91.35
N ARG A 1050 -18.32 -8.36 -92.34
CA ARG A 1050 -18.97 -7.43 -93.27
C ARG A 1050 -20.14 -6.75 -92.59
#